data_AF-A0A939BUR6-F1
#
_entry.id   AF-A0A939BUR6-F1
#
_cell.length_a   1.000
_cell.length_b   1.000
_cell.length_c   1.000
_cell.angle_alpha   90.00
_cell.angle_beta   90.00
_cell.angle_gamma   90.00
#
_symmetry.space_group_name_H-M   'P 1'
#
loop_
_entity.id
_entity.type
_entity.pdbx_description
1 polymer ?
#
loop_
_entity_poly.entity_id
_entity_poly.type
_entity_poly.pdbx_seq_one_letter_code
_entity_poly.pdbx_strand_id
1 'polypeptide(L)'
;MSRLNDLLRQLRMENPGLADDLQREYDALADRRSFGLNFERHVPEAVELPGRKVRKGDKVRILPPRGQARKKENDRLWRVIAFSTQDGVRHADLIALDNDDDETSAPVDDLVVVAEFRDPIYPGLVSTGKVERGGDKPFHTVINAENYHALQTLLFTHRGKVDCIYIDPPYNTGAKDWKYNNDYVEGEDLYRHSKWLAFMERRLLLARELLNPADSVLIVTIDEKEVHRLALLLEQVFPEARAQMVTIVIQAAGSNRKGELGRVEEYAFFLFIGDAVPFQSVDDLLNEAPSTSSDKVRWESLLRSGTDSARSDSPNLFYPVFVSKETGRIVGCGDSKPLTANLSEWTVPDGSIAVWPTKSGGQQGRWRCSPAALRELIADGFARAGKVDASGKGTIWYLGRAARKKVETGEFAVTGLDAQGAKVVSVVSAAAKTFPAKTVWNRARHHAGWHGTNLVSALLGGRQFPFPKSLYAVEDALRIAVGAKKGAVVVDFFSGSGTTAHAVMRLNRQDAGSRQAIVVTNNEVAAAEQNSLTKRGLRPGDPKWESHGICDFVTKPRVAAAITGMTPDGDLVKGDYKFTDVFPISDGFHENAEFLTLTYEAPLRVASNREFEKVAPLLWLRAGSRGRRIDDVSKGWDVADVYGVIADLDQAEPFLKAVAENDDVAMAFIVTDEDRLFESMVAALPDHVEPVRLYEAYLRNFEIEAGRGTR
;
A
#
# COMPACT_ATOMS: atom_id res chain seq x y z
N MET A 1 3.80 34.20 -10.71
CA MET A 1 4.89 34.76 -11.55
C MET A 1 4.40 35.61 -12.74
N SER A 2 3.23 35.34 -13.38
CA SER A 2 2.83 36.13 -14.56
C SER A 2 2.52 37.61 -14.26
N ARG A 3 1.79 37.92 -13.18
CA ARG A 3 1.36 39.30 -12.86
C ARG A 3 2.51 40.28 -12.64
N LEU A 4 3.61 39.85 -12.01
CA LEU A 4 4.78 40.71 -11.80
C LEU A 4 5.52 40.97 -13.12
N ASN A 5 5.64 39.94 -13.97
CA ASN A 5 6.23 40.07 -15.29
C ASN A 5 5.40 40.97 -16.21
N ASP A 6 4.07 40.94 -16.08
CA ASP A 6 3.17 41.81 -16.83
C ASP A 6 3.27 43.27 -16.35
N LEU A 7 3.36 43.49 -15.03
CA LEU A 7 3.62 44.80 -14.43
C LEU A 7 4.99 45.35 -14.82
N LEU A 8 6.04 44.52 -14.85
CA LEU A 8 7.38 44.92 -15.31
C LEU A 8 7.38 45.23 -16.81
N ARG A 9 6.57 44.52 -17.62
CA ARG A 9 6.43 44.81 -19.06
C ARG A 9 5.72 46.14 -19.31
N GLN A 10 4.65 46.42 -18.56
CA GLN A 10 3.99 47.72 -18.58
C GLN A 10 4.92 48.84 -18.10
N LEU A 11 5.63 48.61 -16.99
CA LEU A 11 6.57 49.55 -16.43
C LEU A 11 7.76 49.82 -17.37
N ARG A 12 8.23 48.82 -18.14
CA ARG A 12 9.27 49.03 -19.16
C ARG A 12 8.85 49.98 -20.27
N MET A 13 7.55 50.08 -20.59
CA MET A 13 7.06 51.00 -21.60
C MET A 13 6.95 52.44 -21.09
N GLU A 14 6.71 52.62 -19.78
CA GLU A 14 6.53 53.94 -19.16
C GLU A 14 7.82 54.49 -18.52
N ASN A 15 8.64 53.62 -17.90
CA ASN A 15 9.88 53.98 -17.22
C ASN A 15 10.90 52.81 -17.28
N PRO A 16 11.71 52.74 -18.35
CA PRO A 16 12.65 51.64 -18.57
C PRO A 16 13.68 51.47 -17.44
N GLY A 17 14.20 52.58 -16.90
CA GLY A 17 15.22 52.53 -15.85
C GLY A 17 14.71 51.94 -14.54
N LEU A 18 13.53 52.35 -14.10
CA LEU A 18 12.91 51.82 -12.89
C LEU A 18 12.54 50.33 -13.05
N ALA A 19 12.12 49.92 -14.25
CA ALA A 19 11.82 48.54 -14.54
C ALA A 19 13.06 47.64 -14.51
N ASP A 20 14.20 48.13 -15.01
CA ASP A 20 15.47 47.40 -14.96
C ASP A 20 16.01 47.31 -13.53
N ASP A 21 15.86 48.35 -12.71
CA ASP A 21 16.23 48.32 -11.29
C ASP A 21 15.36 47.35 -10.47
N LEU A 22 14.04 47.37 -10.69
CA LEU A 22 13.10 46.41 -10.07
C LEU A 22 13.37 44.97 -10.53
N GLN A 23 13.70 44.76 -11.80
CA GLN A 23 14.10 43.45 -12.31
C GLN A 23 15.35 42.95 -11.58
N ARG A 24 16.35 43.82 -11.38
CA ARG A 24 17.60 43.49 -10.68
C ARG A 24 17.39 43.10 -9.22
N GLU A 25 16.55 43.87 -8.50
CA GLU A 25 16.18 43.58 -7.12
C GLU A 25 15.32 42.31 -7.01
N TYR A 26 14.42 42.10 -7.97
CA TYR A 26 13.65 40.87 -8.08
C TYR A 26 14.53 39.66 -8.33
N ASP A 27 15.46 39.73 -9.29
CA ASP A 27 16.39 38.64 -9.60
C ASP A 27 17.26 38.32 -8.38
N ALA A 28 17.72 39.35 -7.64
CA ALA A 28 18.45 39.18 -6.38
C ALA A 28 17.60 38.58 -5.24
N LEU A 29 16.29 38.86 -5.19
CA LEU A 29 15.35 38.25 -4.25
C LEU A 29 14.96 36.82 -4.64
N ALA A 30 14.82 36.54 -5.93
CA ALA A 30 14.61 35.20 -6.48
C ALA A 30 15.83 34.30 -6.23
N ASP A 31 17.03 34.88 -6.26
CA ASP A 31 18.29 34.20 -5.93
C ASP A 31 18.49 34.00 -4.41
N ARG A 32 17.76 34.71 -3.55
CA ARG A 32 17.69 34.42 -2.10
C ARG A 32 16.81 33.19 -1.88
N ARG A 33 17.36 32.02 -2.21
CA ARG A 33 16.78 30.72 -1.90
C ARG A 33 16.45 30.64 -0.41
N SER A 34 15.18 30.46 -0.08
CA SER A 34 14.77 29.86 1.18
C SER A 34 15.48 28.51 1.31
N PHE A 35 16.22 28.30 2.39
CA PHE A 35 16.80 27.01 2.70
C PHE A 35 15.67 25.98 2.89
N GLY A 36 15.57 25.03 1.96
CA GLY A 36 14.54 23.99 1.87
C GLY A 36 14.38 23.49 0.44
N LEU A 37 13.70 22.37 0.21
CA LEU A 37 13.35 21.88 -1.14
C LEU A 37 12.43 22.90 -1.85
N ASN A 38 13.00 23.91 -2.50
CA ASN A 38 12.27 24.78 -3.41
C ASN A 38 12.15 24.07 -4.77
N PHE A 39 11.06 23.35 -4.98
CA PHE A 39 10.61 22.96 -6.32
C PHE A 39 9.51 23.91 -6.78
N GLU A 40 9.56 24.32 -8.05
CA GLU A 40 8.55 25.23 -8.61
C GLU A 40 7.18 24.57 -8.63
N ARG A 41 6.19 25.17 -7.96
CA ARG A 41 4.78 24.81 -8.11
C ARG A 41 4.32 25.21 -9.51
N HIS A 42 4.46 24.31 -10.49
CA HIS A 42 3.90 24.51 -11.82
C HIS A 42 2.35 24.51 -11.73
N VAL A 43 1.68 25.54 -12.28
CA VAL A 43 0.22 25.75 -12.21
C VAL A 43 -0.40 25.73 -13.62
N PRO A 44 -1.63 25.23 -13.82
CA PRO A 44 -2.27 24.04 -13.23
C PRO A 44 -2.32 22.88 -14.24
N GLU A 45 -2.28 21.65 -13.72
CA GLU A 45 -2.68 20.47 -14.50
C GLU A 45 -4.17 20.62 -14.89
N ALA A 46 -4.52 20.07 -16.05
CA ALA A 46 -5.86 20.09 -16.57
C ALA A 46 -6.21 18.67 -17.03
N VAL A 47 -7.41 18.22 -16.69
CA VAL A 47 -7.92 16.90 -17.05
C VAL A 47 -8.93 17.07 -18.16
N GLU A 48 -8.73 16.34 -19.25
CA GLU A 48 -9.77 16.15 -20.25
C GLU A 48 -10.81 15.16 -19.74
N LEU A 49 -12.07 15.49 -19.92
CA LEU A 49 -13.21 14.70 -19.48
C LEU A 49 -13.99 14.17 -20.69
N PRO A 50 -13.44 13.19 -21.44
CA PRO A 50 -14.16 12.54 -22.53
C PRO A 50 -15.52 12.02 -22.09
N GLY A 51 -16.53 12.17 -22.95
CA GLY A 51 -17.90 11.73 -22.66
C GLY A 51 -18.70 12.66 -21.74
N ARG A 52 -18.08 13.66 -21.08
CA ARG A 52 -18.83 14.68 -20.34
C ARG A 52 -19.61 15.53 -21.32
N LYS A 53 -20.93 15.64 -21.10
CA LYS A 53 -21.80 16.49 -21.91
C LYS A 53 -21.37 17.95 -21.81
N VAL A 54 -21.05 18.55 -22.95
CA VAL A 54 -20.68 19.97 -23.09
C VAL A 54 -21.88 20.86 -22.73
N ARG A 55 -21.63 21.87 -21.89
CA ARG A 55 -22.61 22.85 -21.40
C ARG A 55 -22.08 24.27 -21.62
N LYS A 56 -23.00 25.24 -21.59
CA LYS A 56 -22.62 26.67 -21.62
C LYS A 56 -21.77 26.99 -20.39
N GLY A 57 -20.68 27.71 -20.59
CA GLY A 57 -19.69 28.07 -19.58
C GLY A 57 -18.57 27.04 -19.39
N ASP A 58 -18.68 25.84 -19.96
CA ASP A 58 -17.61 24.84 -19.87
C ASP A 58 -16.36 25.33 -20.60
N LYS A 59 -15.20 24.95 -20.05
CA LYS A 59 -13.92 25.02 -20.77
C LYS A 59 -13.78 23.77 -21.62
N VAL A 60 -13.38 23.94 -22.86
CA VAL A 60 -13.26 22.85 -23.84
C VAL A 60 -11.98 22.98 -24.67
N ARG A 61 -11.58 21.87 -25.28
CA ARG A 61 -10.60 21.82 -26.37
C ARG A 61 -11.27 21.31 -27.64
N ILE A 62 -10.81 21.81 -28.78
CA ILE A 62 -11.22 21.31 -30.09
C ILE A 62 -10.34 20.12 -30.44
N LEU A 63 -10.95 18.94 -30.51
CA LEU A 63 -10.26 17.70 -30.84
C LEU A 63 -9.80 17.71 -32.30
N PRO A 64 -8.68 17.05 -32.62
CA PRO A 64 -8.28 16.88 -34.01
C PRO A 64 -9.36 16.09 -34.77
N PRO A 65 -9.46 16.27 -36.10
CA PRO A 65 -10.31 15.43 -36.93
C PRO A 65 -10.01 13.95 -36.70
N ARG A 66 -11.06 13.12 -36.65
CA ARG A 66 -10.90 11.67 -36.46
C ARG A 66 -9.93 11.09 -37.50
N GLY A 67 -9.00 10.25 -37.06
CA GLY A 67 -7.91 9.74 -37.90
C GLY A 67 -6.59 10.50 -37.77
N GLN A 68 -6.60 11.72 -37.21
CA GLN A 68 -5.41 12.56 -37.09
C GLN A 68 -4.85 12.57 -35.67
N ALA A 69 -3.53 12.67 -35.58
CA ALA A 69 -2.84 12.85 -34.32
C ALA A 69 -3.07 14.25 -33.76
N ARG A 70 -3.04 14.35 -32.43
CA ARG A 70 -3.11 15.61 -31.70
C ARG A 70 -1.93 16.52 -32.03
N LYS A 71 -2.19 17.82 -32.14
CA LYS A 71 -1.19 18.86 -32.35
C LYS A 71 -1.29 19.91 -31.24
N LYS A 72 -0.25 20.73 -31.07
CA LYS A 72 -0.18 21.79 -30.05
C LYS A 72 -1.33 22.81 -30.14
N GLU A 73 -1.85 23.06 -31.34
CA GLU A 73 -3.02 23.93 -31.55
C GLU A 73 -4.30 23.39 -30.89
N ASN A 74 -4.42 22.07 -30.72
CA ASN A 74 -5.55 21.43 -30.04
C ASN A 74 -5.53 21.62 -28.53
N ASP A 75 -4.42 22.09 -27.96
CA ASP A 75 -4.29 22.30 -26.52
C ASP A 75 -4.88 23.64 -26.06
N ARG A 76 -5.22 24.53 -27.01
CA ARG A 76 -5.85 25.82 -26.76
C ARG A 76 -7.20 25.64 -26.05
N LEU A 77 -7.39 26.37 -24.96
CA LEU A 77 -8.61 26.34 -24.18
C LEU A 77 -9.62 27.35 -24.71
N TRP A 78 -10.86 26.89 -24.83
CA TRP A 78 -12.01 27.66 -25.28
C TRP A 78 -13.11 27.62 -24.23
N ARG A 79 -13.95 28.65 -24.17
CA ARG A 79 -15.14 28.69 -23.33
C ARG A 79 -16.38 28.63 -24.20
N VAL A 80 -17.31 27.76 -23.83
CA VAL A 80 -18.59 27.64 -24.54
C VAL A 80 -19.52 28.80 -24.15
N ILE A 81 -19.90 29.63 -25.11
CA ILE A 81 -20.76 30.81 -24.87
C ILE A 81 -22.21 30.57 -25.28
N ALA A 82 -22.43 29.79 -26.34
CA ALA A 82 -23.74 29.47 -26.88
C ALA A 82 -23.72 28.13 -27.64
N PHE A 83 -24.90 27.69 -28.07
CA PHE A 83 -25.05 26.55 -28.97
C PHE A 83 -25.85 27.00 -30.19
N SER A 84 -25.42 26.55 -31.35
CA SER A 84 -26.07 26.79 -32.63
C SER A 84 -26.35 25.45 -33.34
N THR A 85 -27.25 25.43 -34.31
CA THR A 85 -27.48 24.26 -35.17
C THR A 85 -27.13 24.66 -36.60
N GLN A 86 -26.19 23.94 -37.20
CA GLN A 86 -25.67 24.18 -38.55
C GLN A 86 -25.77 22.86 -39.31
N ASP A 87 -26.46 22.84 -40.45
CA ASP A 87 -26.68 21.63 -41.27
C ASP A 87 -27.18 20.40 -40.50
N GLY A 88 -28.03 20.60 -39.49
CA GLY A 88 -28.58 19.54 -38.64
C GLY A 88 -27.60 19.01 -37.58
N VAL A 89 -26.37 19.52 -37.53
CA VAL A 89 -25.36 19.20 -36.52
C VAL A 89 -25.39 20.28 -35.43
N ARG A 90 -25.29 19.84 -34.17
CA ARG A 90 -25.22 20.76 -33.03
C ARG A 90 -23.79 21.28 -32.89
N HIS A 91 -23.64 22.59 -32.95
CA HIS A 91 -22.38 23.30 -32.76
C HIS A 91 -22.37 24.04 -31.42
N ALA A 92 -21.17 24.27 -30.89
CA ALA A 92 -20.94 25.21 -29.80
C ALA A 92 -20.19 26.41 -30.34
N ASP A 93 -20.65 27.59 -29.94
CA ASP A 93 -19.96 28.85 -30.21
C ASP A 93 -18.98 29.09 -29.05
N LEU A 94 -17.75 29.44 -29.40
CA LEU A 94 -16.57 29.37 -28.53
C LEU A 94 -15.82 30.70 -28.54
N ILE A 95 -15.33 31.10 -27.37
CA ILE A 95 -14.41 32.23 -27.17
C ILE A 95 -13.11 31.73 -26.54
N ALA A 96 -11.96 32.16 -27.03
CA ALA A 96 -10.68 31.68 -26.51
C ALA A 96 -10.41 32.24 -25.10
N LEU A 97 -9.80 31.44 -24.20
CA LEU A 97 -9.49 31.91 -22.84
C LEU A 97 -8.28 32.84 -22.75
N ASP A 98 -7.42 32.84 -23.76
CA ASP A 98 -6.21 33.66 -23.84
C ASP A 98 -6.41 34.96 -24.63
N ASN A 99 -7.49 35.05 -25.40
CA ASN A 99 -7.86 36.24 -26.16
C ASN A 99 -9.39 36.26 -26.38
N ASP A 100 -10.09 37.15 -25.68
CA ASP A 100 -11.55 37.26 -25.75
C ASP A 100 -12.05 37.75 -27.13
N ASP A 101 -11.19 38.27 -28.00
CA ASP A 101 -11.56 38.66 -29.38
C ASP A 101 -11.54 37.48 -30.37
N ASP A 102 -10.98 36.33 -29.97
CA ASP A 102 -10.90 35.14 -30.81
C ASP A 102 -12.12 34.25 -30.60
N GLU A 103 -13.07 34.32 -31.53
CA GLU A 103 -14.27 33.48 -31.55
C GLU A 103 -14.19 32.40 -32.64
N THR A 104 -14.78 31.23 -32.36
CA THR A 104 -14.93 30.16 -33.36
C THR A 104 -16.17 29.31 -33.07
N SER A 105 -16.49 28.38 -33.98
CA SER A 105 -17.58 27.43 -33.81
C SER A 105 -17.11 26.03 -34.19
N ALA A 106 -17.51 25.02 -33.40
CA ALA A 106 -17.12 23.63 -33.63
C ALA A 106 -18.29 22.67 -33.32
N PRO A 107 -18.37 21.51 -34.01
CA PRO A 107 -19.33 20.47 -33.67
C PRO A 107 -19.15 20.04 -32.21
N VAL A 108 -20.26 19.90 -31.47
CA VAL A 108 -20.21 19.52 -30.05
C VAL A 108 -19.50 18.18 -29.85
N ASP A 109 -19.66 17.25 -30.79
CA ASP A 109 -19.03 15.94 -30.72
C ASP A 109 -17.50 16.02 -30.84
N ASP A 110 -16.96 17.07 -31.45
CA ASP A 110 -15.53 17.34 -31.61
C ASP A 110 -14.92 18.17 -30.47
N LEU A 111 -15.67 18.34 -29.38
CA LEU A 111 -15.22 19.02 -28.19
C LEU A 111 -14.98 18.04 -27.04
N VAL A 112 -13.92 18.29 -26.29
CA VAL A 112 -13.69 17.64 -25.00
C VAL A 112 -13.72 18.69 -23.90
N VAL A 113 -14.47 18.43 -22.83
CA VAL A 113 -14.49 19.32 -21.67
C VAL A 113 -13.16 19.20 -20.93
N VAL A 114 -12.62 20.33 -20.50
CA VAL A 114 -11.41 20.41 -19.69
C VAL A 114 -11.76 20.95 -18.30
N ALA A 115 -11.42 20.20 -17.26
CA ALA A 115 -11.43 20.67 -15.89
C ALA A 115 -9.99 21.01 -15.47
N GLU A 116 -9.75 22.24 -15.03
CA GLU A 116 -8.51 22.57 -14.34
C GLU A 116 -8.64 22.15 -12.88
N PHE A 117 -7.55 21.75 -12.22
CA PHE A 117 -7.58 21.29 -10.83
C PHE A 117 -8.07 22.34 -9.81
N ARG A 118 -8.10 23.62 -10.23
CA ARG A 118 -8.65 24.75 -9.46
C ARG A 118 -10.17 24.91 -9.62
N ASP A 119 -10.78 24.25 -10.60
CA ASP A 119 -12.21 24.34 -10.80
C ASP A 119 -12.92 23.47 -9.75
N PRO A 120 -14.01 23.95 -9.14
CA PRO A 120 -14.85 23.08 -8.35
C PRO A 120 -15.45 22.00 -9.25
N ILE A 121 -15.20 20.76 -8.88
CA ILE A 121 -15.84 19.59 -9.47
C ILE A 121 -16.86 19.02 -8.48
N TYR A 122 -18.01 18.59 -9.01
CA TYR A 122 -19.06 17.96 -8.21
C TYR A 122 -19.15 16.50 -8.66
N PRO A 123 -18.49 15.57 -7.96
CA PRO A 123 -18.35 14.19 -8.41
C PRO A 123 -19.65 13.40 -8.21
N GLY A 124 -20.08 12.70 -9.24
CA GLY A 124 -21.02 11.59 -9.16
C GLY A 124 -20.30 10.25 -9.37
N LEU A 125 -21.00 9.16 -9.12
CA LEU A 125 -20.54 7.80 -9.43
C LEU A 125 -21.62 7.06 -10.21
N VAL A 126 -21.19 6.27 -11.19
CA VAL A 126 -22.05 5.38 -11.97
C VAL A 126 -21.55 3.96 -11.85
N SER A 127 -22.44 3.04 -11.47
CA SER A 127 -22.14 1.62 -11.49
C SER A 127 -22.03 1.09 -12.92
N THR A 128 -20.95 0.35 -13.19
CA THR A 128 -20.62 -0.26 -14.47
C THR A 128 -20.57 -1.78 -14.39
N GLY A 129 -20.78 -2.35 -13.20
CA GLY A 129 -20.81 -3.78 -12.97
C GLY A 129 -20.60 -4.12 -11.50
N LYS A 130 -21.00 -5.34 -11.11
CA LYS A 130 -20.85 -5.86 -9.76
C LYS A 130 -20.57 -7.36 -9.75
N VAL A 131 -19.92 -7.83 -8.70
CA VAL A 131 -19.72 -9.24 -8.38
C VAL A 131 -20.12 -9.46 -6.93
N GLU A 132 -21.03 -10.38 -6.67
CA GLU A 132 -21.62 -10.61 -5.34
C GLU A 132 -21.41 -12.06 -4.92
N ARG A 133 -20.36 -12.34 -4.13
CA ARG A 133 -20.07 -13.68 -3.56
C ARG A 133 -19.80 -13.65 -2.05
N GLY A 134 -19.83 -12.47 -1.43
CA GLY A 134 -19.39 -12.21 -0.06
C GLY A 134 -20.49 -12.04 0.98
N GLY A 135 -21.77 -12.11 0.61
CA GLY A 135 -22.89 -11.90 1.55
C GLY A 135 -22.85 -10.49 2.14
N ASP A 136 -22.89 -10.38 3.47
CA ASP A 136 -22.95 -9.09 4.18
C ASP A 136 -21.60 -8.36 4.31
N LYS A 137 -20.53 -8.89 3.70
CA LYS A 137 -19.23 -8.24 3.67
C LYS A 137 -19.28 -6.91 2.89
N PRO A 138 -18.48 -5.91 3.30
CA PRO A 138 -18.36 -4.68 2.54
C PRO A 138 -17.83 -4.95 1.13
N PHE A 139 -18.33 -4.20 0.17
CA PHE A 139 -17.88 -4.30 -1.21
C PHE A 139 -16.50 -3.67 -1.36
N HIS A 140 -15.60 -4.39 -2.01
CA HIS A 140 -14.45 -3.75 -2.62
C HIS A 140 -14.92 -2.84 -3.76
N THR A 141 -14.30 -1.68 -3.91
CA THR A 141 -14.72 -0.69 -4.91
C THR A 141 -13.58 -0.43 -5.88
N VAL A 142 -13.85 -0.54 -7.18
CA VAL A 142 -12.93 -0.07 -8.24
C VAL A 142 -13.52 1.19 -8.83
N ILE A 143 -12.80 2.31 -8.75
CA ILE A 143 -13.24 3.60 -9.30
C ILE A 143 -12.40 3.93 -10.55
N ASN A 144 -13.05 4.00 -11.70
CA ASN A 144 -12.49 4.61 -12.90
C ASN A 144 -12.54 6.13 -12.77
N ALA A 145 -11.39 6.76 -12.53
CA ALA A 145 -11.29 8.20 -12.35
C ALA A 145 -9.84 8.69 -12.50
N GLU A 146 -9.70 10.00 -12.67
CA GLU A 146 -8.46 10.66 -12.29
C GLU A 146 -8.31 10.58 -10.76
N ASN A 147 -7.18 10.08 -10.27
CA ASN A 147 -6.97 9.81 -8.87
C ASN A 147 -7.00 11.06 -7.99
N TYR A 148 -6.61 12.25 -8.47
CA TYR A 148 -6.77 13.48 -7.68
C TYR A 148 -8.25 13.79 -7.39
N HIS A 149 -9.10 13.73 -8.43
CA HIS A 149 -10.55 13.93 -8.28
C HIS A 149 -11.21 12.82 -7.47
N ALA A 150 -10.74 11.58 -7.60
CA ALA A 150 -11.19 10.47 -6.77
C ALA A 150 -10.84 10.70 -5.29
N LEU A 151 -9.64 11.18 -4.98
CA LEU A 151 -9.24 11.52 -3.61
C LEU A 151 -10.11 12.65 -3.03
N GLN A 152 -10.38 13.70 -3.80
CA GLN A 152 -11.34 14.75 -3.40
C GLN A 152 -12.73 14.17 -3.11
N THR A 153 -13.18 13.24 -3.95
CA THR A 153 -14.45 12.51 -3.77
C THR A 153 -14.43 11.68 -2.48
N LEU A 154 -13.32 11.00 -2.20
CA LEU A 154 -13.17 10.19 -0.99
C LEU A 154 -13.12 11.05 0.28
N LEU A 155 -12.76 12.34 0.22
CA LEU A 155 -12.85 13.22 1.39
C LEU A 155 -14.30 13.45 1.85
N PHE A 156 -15.28 13.31 0.96
CA PHE A 156 -16.69 13.34 1.37
C PHE A 156 -17.11 12.06 2.11
N THR A 157 -16.51 10.93 1.78
CA THR A 157 -16.96 9.60 2.23
C THR A 157 -16.10 8.99 3.34
N HIS A 158 -14.79 9.23 3.35
CA HIS A 158 -13.79 8.53 4.17
C HIS A 158 -12.75 9.45 4.84
N ARG A 159 -12.98 10.76 4.92
CA ARG A 159 -12.07 11.70 5.59
C ARG A 159 -11.77 11.25 7.02
N GLY A 160 -10.48 11.07 7.35
CA GLY A 160 -10.00 10.58 8.64
C GLY A 160 -10.39 9.14 8.99
N LYS A 161 -10.90 8.34 8.04
CA LYS A 161 -11.42 6.98 8.28
C LYS A 161 -10.60 5.88 7.60
N VAL A 162 -9.56 6.21 6.81
CA VAL A 162 -8.75 5.21 6.09
C VAL A 162 -7.64 4.65 6.98
N ASP A 163 -7.62 3.33 7.18
CA ASP A 163 -6.62 2.64 8.00
C ASP A 163 -5.29 2.44 7.30
N CYS A 164 -5.32 2.24 5.98
CA CYS A 164 -4.11 2.07 5.20
C CYS A 164 -4.25 2.62 3.79
N ILE A 165 -3.22 3.31 3.33
CA ILE A 165 -3.06 3.65 1.92
C ILE A 165 -1.85 2.88 1.40
N TYR A 166 -2.03 2.11 0.32
CA TYR A 166 -0.93 1.49 -0.41
C TYR A 166 -0.91 2.08 -1.82
N ILE A 167 0.20 2.66 -2.24
CA ILE A 167 0.33 3.20 -3.59
C ILE A 167 1.63 2.78 -4.27
N ASP A 168 1.52 2.52 -5.57
CA ASP A 168 2.63 2.28 -6.48
C ASP A 168 2.68 3.39 -7.54
N PRO A 169 3.13 4.60 -7.17
CA PRO A 169 3.16 5.75 -8.06
C PRO A 169 4.17 5.58 -9.21
N PRO A 170 4.17 6.50 -10.20
CA PRO A 170 5.21 6.54 -11.21
C PRO A 170 6.63 6.58 -10.72
N TYR A 171 7.49 5.83 -11.38
CA TYR A 171 8.93 5.78 -11.10
C TYR A 171 9.74 6.77 -11.96
N ASN A 172 9.05 7.58 -12.77
CA ASN A 172 9.67 8.61 -13.60
C ASN A 172 10.86 8.10 -14.45
N THR A 173 10.73 6.88 -15.00
CA THR A 173 11.85 6.16 -15.61
C THR A 173 12.24 6.68 -16.99
N GLY A 174 11.42 7.55 -17.60
CA GLY A 174 11.54 8.00 -18.99
C GLY A 174 10.97 7.03 -20.03
N ALA A 175 10.42 5.89 -19.61
CA ALA A 175 9.78 4.94 -20.51
C ALA A 175 8.42 5.49 -21.02
N LYS A 176 8.17 5.40 -22.33
CA LYS A 176 6.91 5.82 -22.98
C LYS A 176 5.74 4.84 -22.76
N ASP A 177 5.95 3.82 -21.94
CA ASP A 177 4.95 2.81 -21.57
C ASP A 177 4.03 3.27 -20.43
N TRP A 178 4.20 4.52 -20.01
CA TRP A 178 3.50 5.13 -18.88
C TRP A 178 2.03 5.44 -19.21
N LYS A 179 1.17 5.27 -18.19
CA LYS A 179 -0.29 5.13 -18.29
C LYS A 179 -1.07 6.22 -17.50
N TYR A 180 -0.38 7.27 -17.09
CA TYR A 180 -0.99 8.54 -16.66
C TYR A 180 -0.35 9.65 -17.50
N ASN A 181 -1.12 10.30 -18.36
CA ASN A 181 -0.72 11.37 -19.29
C ASN A 181 0.67 11.96 -19.00
N ASN A 182 1.65 11.58 -19.83
CA ASN A 182 3.06 11.95 -19.66
C ASN A 182 3.49 13.12 -20.57
N ASP A 183 2.57 13.98 -21.01
CA ASP A 183 2.93 15.25 -21.66
C ASP A 183 3.73 16.19 -20.72
N TYR A 184 3.95 15.78 -19.47
CA TYR A 184 4.66 16.56 -18.48
C TYR A 184 6.18 16.39 -18.51
N VAL A 185 6.76 15.27 -18.94
CA VAL A 185 8.20 15.04 -18.77
C VAL A 185 8.82 14.23 -19.90
N GLU A 186 9.47 14.91 -20.84
CA GLU A 186 10.41 14.28 -21.77
C GLU A 186 11.71 13.90 -21.03
N GLY A 187 12.45 12.89 -21.51
CA GLY A 187 13.72 12.48 -20.91
C GLY A 187 14.78 13.60 -20.84
N GLU A 188 14.63 14.62 -21.68
CA GLU A 188 15.46 15.82 -21.78
C GLU A 188 14.90 17.01 -20.97
N ASP A 189 13.73 16.86 -20.32
CA ASP A 189 13.14 17.93 -19.52
C ASP A 189 13.91 18.13 -18.22
N LEU A 190 14.53 19.30 -18.08
CA LEU A 190 15.26 19.72 -16.88
C LEU A 190 14.37 19.75 -15.61
N TYR A 191 13.06 19.95 -15.77
CA TYR A 191 12.08 20.05 -14.67
C TYR A 191 11.37 18.73 -14.34
N ARG A 192 11.76 17.64 -15.00
CA ARG A 192 11.32 16.25 -14.79
C ARG A 192 10.94 15.89 -13.34
N HIS A 193 11.87 16.11 -12.43
CA HIS A 193 11.73 15.67 -11.04
C HIS A 193 10.81 16.61 -10.25
N SER A 194 10.85 17.91 -10.54
CA SER A 194 9.99 18.92 -9.92
C SER A 194 8.52 18.70 -10.29
N LYS A 195 8.24 18.36 -11.55
CA LYS A 195 6.88 18.02 -12.02
C LYS A 195 6.35 16.77 -11.35
N TRP A 196 7.18 15.72 -11.26
CA TRP A 196 6.79 14.50 -10.54
C TRP A 196 6.52 14.75 -9.06
N LEU A 197 7.35 15.55 -8.39
CA LEU A 197 7.14 15.94 -6.99
C LEU A 197 5.84 16.74 -6.81
N ALA A 198 5.56 17.72 -7.66
CA ALA A 198 4.31 18.49 -7.60
C ALA A 198 3.07 17.61 -7.83
N PHE A 199 3.15 16.67 -8.76
CA PHE A 199 2.11 15.67 -9.02
C PHE A 199 1.84 14.80 -7.79
N MET A 200 2.90 14.31 -7.13
CA MET A 200 2.78 13.49 -5.92
C MET A 200 2.31 14.28 -4.71
N GLU A 201 2.86 15.48 -4.46
CA GLU A 201 2.55 16.32 -3.30
C GLU A 201 1.04 16.59 -3.19
N ARG A 202 0.40 17.00 -4.29
CA ARG A 202 -1.05 17.27 -4.33
C ARG A 202 -1.89 16.09 -3.86
N ARG A 203 -1.51 14.88 -4.28
CA ARG A 203 -2.22 13.64 -3.93
C ARG A 203 -1.93 13.21 -2.50
N LEU A 204 -0.68 13.34 -2.06
CA LEU A 204 -0.26 13.03 -0.69
C LEU A 204 -0.92 13.96 0.34
N LEU A 205 -1.16 15.23 -0.01
CA LEU A 205 -1.91 16.16 0.84
C LEU A 205 -3.36 15.71 1.06
N LEU A 206 -4.06 15.29 0.01
CA LEU A 206 -5.41 14.72 0.14
C LEU A 206 -5.39 13.38 0.88
N ALA A 207 -4.41 12.52 0.57
CA ALA A 207 -4.23 11.23 1.25
C ALA A 207 -4.04 11.39 2.77
N ARG A 208 -3.32 12.43 3.21
CA ARG A 208 -3.16 12.76 4.62
C ARG A 208 -4.49 13.08 5.31
N GLU A 209 -5.43 13.72 4.62
CA GLU A 209 -6.75 14.03 5.17
C GLU A 209 -7.70 12.82 5.16
N LEU A 210 -7.42 11.79 4.34
CA LEU A 210 -8.17 10.52 4.34
C LEU A 210 -7.71 9.58 5.45
N LEU A 211 -6.40 9.52 5.71
CA LEU A 211 -5.79 8.66 6.71
C LEU A 211 -6.33 8.96 8.11
N ASN A 212 -6.65 7.92 8.87
CA ASN A 212 -7.01 8.04 10.27
C ASN A 212 -5.81 8.58 11.07
N PRO A 213 -5.90 9.77 11.69
CA PRO A 213 -4.76 10.39 12.37
C PRO A 213 -4.36 9.65 13.66
N ALA A 214 -5.24 8.83 14.23
CA ALA A 214 -4.99 8.11 15.47
C ALA A 214 -4.21 6.81 15.25
N ASP A 215 -4.49 6.09 14.16
CA ASP A 215 -3.87 4.78 13.89
C ASP A 215 -4.04 4.43 12.41
N SER A 216 -3.05 4.79 11.57
CA SER A 216 -3.04 4.42 10.15
C SER A 216 -1.63 4.28 9.57
N VAL A 217 -1.53 3.67 8.40
CA VAL A 217 -0.25 3.46 7.71
C VAL A 217 -0.33 3.86 6.24
N LEU A 218 0.57 4.74 5.80
CA LEU A 218 0.81 5.00 4.39
C LEU A 218 2.00 4.16 3.91
N ILE A 219 1.80 3.42 2.81
CA ILE A 219 2.82 2.62 2.14
C ILE A 219 3.01 3.17 0.73
N VAL A 220 4.23 3.59 0.39
CA VAL A 220 4.56 4.08 -0.96
C VAL A 220 5.72 3.28 -1.53
N THR A 221 5.48 2.53 -2.61
CA THR A 221 6.56 1.82 -3.32
C THR A 221 7.23 2.70 -4.36
N ILE A 222 8.53 2.53 -4.57
CA ILE A 222 9.32 3.35 -5.47
C ILE A 222 10.56 2.61 -5.96
N ASP A 223 11.14 3.04 -7.08
CA ASP A 223 12.44 2.56 -7.54
C ASP A 223 13.61 3.45 -7.09
N GLU A 224 14.82 3.10 -7.54
CA GLU A 224 16.05 3.82 -7.23
C GLU A 224 16.09 5.26 -7.77
N LYS A 225 15.23 5.65 -8.71
CA LYS A 225 15.33 6.94 -9.40
C LYS A 225 14.75 8.08 -8.58
N GLU A 226 13.63 7.84 -7.90
CA GLU A 226 12.91 8.86 -7.13
C GLU A 226 12.91 8.63 -5.62
N VAL A 227 13.49 7.52 -5.14
CA VAL A 227 13.49 7.15 -3.70
C VAL A 227 13.91 8.29 -2.77
N HIS A 228 14.98 9.03 -3.09
CA HIS A 228 15.48 10.11 -2.23
C HIS A 228 14.59 11.35 -2.26
N ARG A 229 14.01 11.69 -3.42
CA ARG A 229 13.12 12.86 -3.55
C ARG A 229 11.77 12.58 -2.89
N LEU A 230 11.27 11.37 -3.07
CA LEU A 230 10.07 10.89 -2.39
C LEU A 230 10.25 10.90 -0.87
N ALA A 231 11.40 10.41 -0.35
CA ALA A 231 11.66 10.42 1.09
C ALA A 231 11.51 11.82 1.70
N LEU A 232 12.14 12.82 1.08
CA LEU A 232 12.07 14.20 1.55
C LEU A 232 10.65 14.80 1.43
N LEU A 233 9.91 14.46 0.35
CA LEU A 233 8.52 14.87 0.21
C LEU A 233 7.62 14.24 1.29
N LEU A 234 7.83 12.97 1.60
CA LEU A 234 7.09 12.25 2.64
C LEU A 234 7.35 12.87 4.02
N GLU A 235 8.62 13.17 4.35
CA GLU A 235 8.98 13.89 5.58
C GLU A 235 8.34 15.28 5.65
N GLN A 236 8.25 16.01 4.52
CA GLN A 236 7.60 17.32 4.46
C GLN A 236 6.08 17.23 4.67
N VAL A 237 5.40 16.27 4.04
CA VAL A 237 3.93 16.17 4.10
C VAL A 237 3.45 15.52 5.41
N PHE A 238 4.24 14.59 5.96
CA PHE A 238 3.92 13.80 7.16
C PHE A 238 5.02 13.93 8.24
N PRO A 239 5.26 15.14 8.79
CA PRO A 239 6.36 15.37 9.73
C PRO A 239 6.23 14.56 11.04
N GLU A 240 5.00 14.20 11.42
CA GLU A 240 4.72 13.45 12.64
C GLU A 240 4.76 11.92 12.45
N ALA A 241 4.89 11.43 11.20
CA ALA A 241 4.88 10.01 10.93
C ALA A 241 6.23 9.36 11.27
N ARG A 242 6.18 8.17 11.87
CA ARG A 242 7.37 7.33 12.04
C ARG A 242 7.65 6.59 10.73
N ALA A 243 8.46 7.19 9.88
CA ALA A 243 8.85 6.62 8.59
C ALA A 243 9.89 5.49 8.73
N GLN A 244 9.72 4.41 7.95
CA GLN A 244 10.68 3.32 7.80
C GLN A 244 10.80 2.94 6.33
N MET A 245 12.03 2.79 5.84
CA MET A 245 12.30 2.31 4.48
C MET A 245 12.57 0.81 4.48
N VAL A 246 11.95 0.10 3.55
CA VAL A 246 12.11 -1.32 3.32
C VAL A 246 12.67 -1.55 1.91
N THR A 247 13.66 -2.42 1.78
CA THR A 247 14.15 -2.93 0.49
C THR A 247 13.51 -4.28 0.20
N ILE A 248 12.87 -4.43 -0.96
CA ILE A 248 12.18 -5.65 -1.37
C ILE A 248 12.91 -6.25 -2.56
N VAL A 249 13.42 -7.47 -2.42
CA VAL A 249 14.03 -8.22 -3.53
C VAL A 249 12.91 -8.78 -4.42
N ILE A 250 12.79 -8.21 -5.62
CA ILE A 250 11.75 -8.55 -6.61
C ILE A 250 12.29 -9.39 -7.78
N GLN A 251 13.61 -9.45 -7.96
CA GLN A 251 14.26 -10.24 -8.99
C GLN A 251 15.67 -10.64 -8.53
N ALA A 252 15.79 -11.69 -7.72
CA ALA A 252 17.08 -12.13 -7.15
C ALA A 252 18.14 -12.48 -8.20
N ALA A 253 17.74 -12.88 -9.42
CA ALA A 253 18.66 -13.13 -10.52
C ALA A 253 19.35 -11.87 -11.07
N GLY A 254 18.79 -10.69 -10.77
CA GLY A 254 19.25 -9.40 -11.27
C GLY A 254 18.79 -9.11 -12.70
N SER A 255 18.46 -7.84 -12.96
CA SER A 255 18.32 -7.33 -14.33
C SER A 255 19.67 -6.82 -14.81
N ASN A 256 20.27 -7.49 -15.80
CA ASN A 256 21.55 -7.06 -16.37
C ASN A 256 21.41 -5.74 -17.12
N ARG A 257 22.24 -4.76 -16.76
CA ARG A 257 22.38 -3.47 -17.43
C ARG A 257 23.82 -3.32 -17.91
N LYS A 258 24.01 -2.89 -19.15
CA LYS A 258 25.34 -2.84 -19.77
C LYS A 258 26.22 -1.84 -19.03
N GLY A 259 27.29 -2.33 -18.39
CA GLY A 259 28.25 -1.48 -17.66
C GLY A 259 27.79 -1.07 -16.26
N GLU A 260 26.73 -1.66 -15.72
CA GLU A 260 26.16 -1.35 -14.41
C GLU A 260 25.99 -2.63 -13.56
N LEU A 261 25.71 -2.44 -12.26
CA LEU A 261 25.34 -3.55 -11.38
C LEU A 261 23.95 -4.09 -11.74
N GLY A 262 23.74 -5.40 -11.53
CA GLY A 262 22.42 -6.01 -11.72
C GLY A 262 21.47 -5.59 -10.61
N ARG A 263 20.37 -4.91 -10.98
CA ARG A 263 19.31 -4.50 -10.04
C ARG A 263 18.44 -5.70 -9.66
N VAL A 264 18.18 -5.90 -8.37
CA VAL A 264 17.35 -7.01 -7.84
C VAL A 264 16.13 -6.52 -7.08
N GLU A 265 16.05 -5.23 -6.77
CA GLU A 265 15.22 -4.69 -5.70
C GLU A 265 14.35 -3.48 -6.11
N GLU A 266 13.40 -3.20 -5.24
CA GLU A 266 12.65 -1.95 -5.14
C GLU A 266 12.57 -1.51 -3.68
N TYR A 267 12.00 -0.33 -3.43
CA TYR A 267 11.88 0.26 -2.10
C TYR A 267 10.41 0.48 -1.73
N ALA A 268 10.10 0.42 -0.44
CA ALA A 268 8.82 0.79 0.11
C ALA A 268 9.00 1.65 1.37
N PHE A 269 8.35 2.80 1.42
CA PHE A 269 8.26 3.62 2.63
C PHE A 269 7.00 3.25 3.40
N PHE A 270 7.16 2.90 4.67
CA PHE A 270 6.08 2.73 5.64
C PHE A 270 6.05 3.94 6.57
N LEU A 271 4.98 4.72 6.52
CA LEU A 271 4.74 5.84 7.41
C LEU A 271 3.67 5.40 8.42
N PHE A 272 4.10 5.11 9.65
CA PHE A 272 3.21 4.80 10.76
C PHE A 272 2.74 6.10 11.41
N ILE A 273 1.43 6.32 11.44
CA ILE A 273 0.79 7.55 11.95
C ILE A 273 0.04 7.22 13.24
N GLY A 274 0.18 8.09 14.24
CA GLY A 274 -0.41 7.90 15.56
C GLY A 274 0.15 6.66 16.26
N ASP A 275 -0.75 5.81 16.77
CA ASP A 275 -0.42 4.60 17.53
C ASP A 275 -0.12 3.38 16.63
N ALA A 276 -0.10 3.56 15.30
CA ALA A 276 0.13 2.49 14.36
C ALA A 276 1.50 1.81 14.57
N VAL A 277 1.51 0.49 14.66
CA VAL A 277 2.71 -0.34 14.81
C VAL A 277 2.73 -1.49 13.80
N PRO A 278 3.93 -1.93 13.34
CA PRO A 278 4.04 -3.09 12.46
C PRO A 278 3.42 -4.33 13.11
N PHE A 279 2.49 -4.97 12.42
CA PHE A 279 1.96 -6.26 12.83
C PHE A 279 3.06 -7.33 12.77
N GLN A 280 3.17 -8.12 13.83
CA GLN A 280 4.16 -9.18 13.91
C GLN A 280 3.61 -10.48 13.33
N SER A 281 4.39 -11.15 12.49
CA SER A 281 4.00 -12.38 11.81
C SER A 281 4.99 -13.50 12.11
N VAL A 282 4.65 -14.73 11.76
CA VAL A 282 5.57 -15.89 11.91
C VAL A 282 6.79 -15.83 10.99
N ASP A 283 6.77 -14.91 10.02
CA ASP A 283 7.80 -14.70 9.00
C ASP A 283 8.47 -13.32 9.18
N ASP A 284 9.80 -13.30 9.31
CA ASP A 284 10.61 -12.06 9.46
C ASP A 284 10.96 -11.40 8.11
N LEU A 285 10.53 -12.01 7.00
CA LEU A 285 10.70 -11.62 5.60
C LEU A 285 12.15 -11.57 5.06
N LEU A 286 13.18 -11.82 5.86
CA LEU A 286 14.59 -11.75 5.40
C LEU A 286 15.12 -13.06 4.85
N ASN A 287 14.92 -14.19 5.53
CA ASN A 287 15.47 -15.50 5.10
C ASN A 287 14.36 -16.53 4.89
N GLU A 288 14.39 -17.32 3.80
CA GLU A 288 13.37 -18.34 3.48
C GLU A 288 13.04 -19.27 4.66
N ALA A 289 14.03 -19.56 5.50
CA ALA A 289 13.82 -20.13 6.83
C ALA A 289 13.98 -19.03 7.90
N PRO A 290 13.13 -18.98 8.95
CA PRO A 290 13.29 -18.01 10.03
C PRO A 290 14.71 -18.03 10.56
N SER A 291 15.33 -16.84 10.69
CA SER A 291 16.73 -16.70 11.09
C SER A 291 17.06 -17.26 12.49
N THR A 292 16.05 -17.74 13.23
CA THR A 292 16.19 -18.34 14.57
C THR A 292 15.21 -19.50 14.84
N SER A 293 15.22 -20.55 14.02
CA SER A 293 14.70 -21.85 14.48
C SER A 293 15.41 -23.01 13.78
N SER A 294 16.59 -23.38 14.24
CA SER A 294 16.86 -24.82 14.22
C SER A 294 15.92 -25.43 15.25
N ASP A 295 15.10 -26.41 14.89
CA ASP A 295 14.32 -27.24 15.83
C ASP A 295 15.20 -27.94 16.89
N LYS A 296 16.51 -27.78 16.78
CA LYS A 296 17.56 -28.29 17.65
C LYS A 296 17.99 -27.21 18.64
N VAL A 297 17.84 -27.50 19.92
CA VAL A 297 18.43 -26.73 21.00
C VAL A 297 19.96 -26.80 20.91
N ARG A 298 20.64 -25.65 20.87
CA ARG A 298 22.10 -25.58 20.78
C ARG A 298 22.75 -26.01 22.10
N TRP A 299 23.58 -27.05 22.04
CA TRP A 299 24.50 -27.42 23.10
C TRP A 299 25.84 -26.69 22.90
N GLU A 300 26.44 -26.22 23.99
CA GLU A 300 27.69 -25.47 23.97
C GLU A 300 28.88 -26.38 24.30
N SER A 301 30.04 -26.12 23.71
CA SER A 301 31.28 -26.79 24.12
C SER A 301 31.71 -26.26 25.49
N LEU A 302 32.02 -27.18 26.40
CA LEU A 302 32.51 -26.86 27.74
C LEU A 302 33.90 -26.23 27.71
N LEU A 303 34.70 -26.52 26.67
CA LEU A 303 36.01 -25.92 26.49
C LEU A 303 35.85 -24.42 26.18
N ARG A 304 36.55 -23.56 26.92
CA ARG A 304 36.51 -22.12 26.66
C ARG A 304 37.29 -21.80 25.38
N SER A 305 36.67 -20.98 24.53
CA SER A 305 37.28 -20.36 23.35
C SER A 305 37.36 -18.84 23.53
N GLY A 306 38.18 -18.16 22.73
CA GLY A 306 38.36 -16.70 22.80
C GLY A 306 39.38 -16.26 23.86
N THR A 307 39.20 -15.06 24.40
CA THR A 307 40.08 -14.47 25.44
C THR A 307 39.97 -15.21 26.78
N ASP A 308 41.05 -15.16 27.56
CA ASP A 308 41.18 -15.77 28.89
C ASP A 308 40.84 -17.27 28.90
N SER A 309 41.33 -18.02 27.91
CA SER A 309 40.97 -19.42 27.67
C SER A 309 42.11 -20.40 27.96
N ALA A 310 43.27 -19.95 28.40
CA ALA A 310 44.39 -20.78 28.82
C ALA A 310 44.20 -21.28 30.26
N ARG A 311 44.89 -22.38 30.63
CA ARG A 311 44.92 -22.88 32.01
C ARG A 311 45.44 -21.82 32.99
N SER A 312 46.44 -21.04 32.59
CA SER A 312 47.04 -19.97 33.40
C SER A 312 46.04 -18.89 33.82
N ASP A 313 45.03 -18.63 32.98
CA ASP A 313 44.08 -17.54 33.20
C ASP A 313 43.08 -17.87 34.32
N SER A 314 42.82 -19.16 34.56
CA SER A 314 42.00 -19.64 35.68
C SER A 314 42.38 -21.08 36.03
N PRO A 315 43.44 -21.30 36.84
CA PRO A 315 43.98 -22.63 37.12
C PRO A 315 42.95 -23.61 37.70
N ASN A 316 42.01 -23.11 38.50
CA ASN A 316 40.96 -23.91 39.13
C ASN A 316 39.93 -24.49 38.13
N LEU A 317 39.98 -24.10 36.86
CA LEU A 317 39.07 -24.61 35.81
C LEU A 317 39.76 -25.62 34.87
N PHE A 318 40.92 -26.13 35.28
CA PHE A 318 41.61 -27.23 34.63
C PHE A 318 41.52 -28.48 35.49
N TYR A 319 40.73 -29.44 35.05
CA TYR A 319 40.51 -30.73 35.71
C TYR A 319 40.05 -31.77 34.68
N PRO A 320 40.24 -33.08 34.91
CA PRO A 320 39.80 -34.10 33.97
C PRO A 320 38.30 -34.36 34.10
N VAL A 321 37.64 -34.58 32.96
CA VAL A 321 36.27 -35.13 32.91
C VAL A 321 36.38 -36.62 32.61
N PHE A 322 35.76 -37.47 33.43
CA PHE A 322 35.84 -38.92 33.30
C PHE A 322 34.70 -39.44 32.44
N VAL A 323 35.04 -40.17 31.38
CA VAL A 323 34.08 -40.75 30.43
C VAL A 323 34.22 -42.27 30.45
N SER A 324 33.11 -43.01 30.56
CA SER A 324 33.11 -44.48 30.52
C SER A 324 33.57 -44.97 29.15
N LYS A 325 34.52 -45.91 29.12
CA LYS A 325 35.00 -46.52 27.87
C LYS A 325 33.95 -47.41 27.19
N GLU A 326 33.03 -47.96 27.96
CA GLU A 326 31.98 -48.86 27.49
C GLU A 326 30.76 -48.10 26.95
N THR A 327 30.27 -47.12 27.72
CA THR A 327 29.00 -46.43 27.42
C THR A 327 29.20 -45.06 26.76
N GLY A 328 30.40 -44.48 26.81
CA GLY A 328 30.67 -43.11 26.37
C GLY A 328 30.03 -42.03 27.26
N ARG A 329 29.39 -42.40 28.37
CA ARG A 329 28.76 -41.49 29.33
C ARG A 329 29.80 -40.78 30.20
N ILE A 330 29.53 -39.53 30.57
CA ILE A 330 30.30 -38.84 31.62
C ILE A 330 29.92 -39.46 32.98
N VAL A 331 30.91 -40.05 33.65
CA VAL A 331 30.73 -40.69 34.96
C VAL A 331 31.13 -39.79 36.12
N GLY A 332 31.84 -38.68 35.84
CA GLY A 332 32.22 -37.69 36.83
C GLY A 332 33.32 -36.76 36.34
N CYS A 333 33.93 -36.02 37.26
CA CYS A 333 35.09 -35.18 36.99
C CYS A 333 35.98 -35.06 38.24
N GLY A 334 37.27 -34.81 38.02
CA GLY A 334 38.24 -34.55 39.07
C GLY A 334 38.07 -33.18 39.72
N ASP A 335 38.60 -33.01 40.93
CA ASP A 335 38.61 -31.71 41.61
C ASP A 335 39.63 -30.74 41.02
N SER A 336 39.43 -29.45 41.28
CA SER A 336 40.37 -28.40 40.93
C SER A 336 41.68 -28.57 41.71
N LYS A 337 42.82 -28.37 41.05
CA LYS A 337 44.13 -28.33 41.69
C LYS A 337 44.91 -27.07 41.28
N PRO A 338 45.95 -26.68 42.04
CA PRO A 338 46.82 -25.56 41.68
C PRO A 338 47.46 -25.73 40.29
N LEU A 339 47.95 -24.61 39.72
CA LEU A 339 48.60 -24.60 38.39
C LEU A 339 49.82 -25.53 38.32
N THR A 340 50.52 -25.72 39.44
CA THR A 340 51.71 -26.55 39.58
C THR A 340 51.43 -28.05 39.65
N ALA A 341 50.16 -28.46 39.77
CA ALA A 341 49.80 -29.88 39.92
C ALA A 341 50.08 -30.68 38.63
N ASN A 342 50.68 -31.86 38.81
CA ASN A 342 50.97 -32.82 37.75
C ASN A 342 49.70 -33.60 37.36
N LEU A 343 49.54 -33.92 36.08
CA LEU A 343 48.35 -34.61 35.56
C LEU A 343 48.13 -36.00 36.21
N SER A 344 49.20 -36.64 36.67
CA SER A 344 49.17 -37.94 37.37
C SER A 344 48.55 -37.87 38.77
N GLU A 345 48.37 -36.67 39.32
CA GLU A 345 47.80 -36.53 40.67
C GLU A 345 46.27 -36.67 40.71
N TRP A 346 45.60 -36.81 39.56
CA TRP A 346 44.19 -37.15 39.49
C TRP A 346 44.01 -38.64 39.26
N THR A 347 43.31 -39.30 40.18
CA THR A 347 42.95 -40.71 40.00
C THR A 347 41.82 -40.83 38.98
N VAL A 348 42.08 -41.57 37.90
CA VAL A 348 41.07 -41.90 36.89
C VAL A 348 40.33 -43.15 37.36
N PRO A 349 38.99 -43.14 37.47
CA PRO A 349 38.23 -44.32 37.85
C PRO A 349 38.43 -45.48 36.86
N ASP A 350 38.43 -46.71 37.38
CA ASP A 350 38.53 -47.92 36.56
C ASP A 350 37.42 -47.96 35.49
N GLY A 351 37.77 -48.45 34.29
CA GLY A 351 36.86 -48.46 33.15
C GLY A 351 36.59 -47.10 32.50
N SER A 352 37.23 -46.02 32.96
CA SER A 352 37.03 -44.66 32.43
C SER A 352 38.26 -44.12 31.71
N ILE A 353 38.05 -43.07 30.90
CA ILE A 353 39.10 -42.28 30.26
C ILE A 353 38.99 -40.81 30.71
N ALA A 354 40.13 -40.17 30.94
CA ALA A 354 40.20 -38.77 31.31
C ALA A 354 40.24 -37.87 30.08
N VAL A 355 39.27 -36.97 29.97
CA VAL A 355 39.20 -35.92 28.95
C VAL A 355 39.66 -34.61 29.55
N TRP A 356 40.68 -34.00 28.95
CA TRP A 356 41.29 -32.76 29.42
C TRP A 356 40.86 -31.56 28.57
N PRO A 357 40.84 -30.33 29.13
CA PRO A 357 40.55 -29.12 28.37
C PRO A 357 41.77 -28.72 27.51
N THR A 358 42.05 -29.49 26.46
CA THR A 358 43.17 -29.27 25.55
C THR A 358 42.71 -28.63 24.24
N LYS A 359 43.44 -27.61 23.77
CA LYS A 359 43.20 -26.94 22.49
C LYS A 359 43.93 -27.64 21.34
N SER A 360 43.62 -27.24 20.11
CA SER A 360 44.37 -27.62 18.91
C SER A 360 45.86 -27.30 19.09
N GLY A 361 46.74 -28.29 18.93
CA GLY A 361 48.18 -28.16 19.16
C GLY A 361 48.65 -28.53 20.58
N GLY A 362 47.79 -29.10 21.43
CA GLY A 362 48.18 -29.64 22.74
C GLY A 362 48.28 -28.61 23.87
N GLN A 363 47.99 -27.33 23.58
CA GLN A 363 47.96 -26.28 24.59
C GLN A 363 46.87 -26.55 25.64
N GLN A 364 47.21 -26.37 26.92
CA GLN A 364 46.29 -26.52 28.03
C GLN A 364 45.35 -25.30 28.11
N GLY A 365 44.08 -25.52 27.82
CA GLY A 365 43.01 -24.55 27.97
C GLY A 365 42.33 -24.66 29.34
N ARG A 366 41.07 -24.24 29.43
CA ARG A 366 40.25 -24.41 30.62
C ARG A 366 38.79 -24.68 30.28
N TRP A 367 38.06 -25.28 31.21
CA TRP A 367 36.62 -25.40 31.13
C TRP A 367 35.90 -24.07 31.42
N ARG A 368 34.64 -23.99 31.02
CA ARG A 368 33.74 -22.85 31.30
C ARG A 368 33.13 -22.88 32.71
N CYS A 369 33.14 -24.04 33.40
CA CYS A 369 32.54 -24.19 34.73
C CYS A 369 33.45 -24.96 35.70
N SER A 370 33.21 -24.80 37.00
CA SER A 370 33.94 -25.51 38.07
C SER A 370 33.55 -27.00 38.16
N PRO A 371 34.33 -27.85 38.84
CA PRO A 371 33.96 -29.26 39.05
C PRO A 371 32.60 -29.43 39.70
N ALA A 372 32.29 -28.61 40.72
CA ALA A 372 30.99 -28.64 41.41
C ALA A 372 29.84 -28.36 40.45
N ALA A 373 29.93 -27.29 39.65
CA ALA A 373 28.92 -26.94 38.67
C ALA A 373 28.79 -27.99 37.55
N LEU A 374 29.89 -28.63 37.15
CA LEU A 374 29.83 -29.72 36.17
C LEU A 374 29.14 -30.96 36.75
N ARG A 375 29.38 -31.31 38.02
CA ARG A 375 28.70 -32.42 38.69
C ARG A 375 27.19 -32.21 38.76
N GLU A 376 26.73 -31.00 39.06
CA GLU A 376 25.31 -30.63 39.00
C GLU A 376 24.76 -30.80 37.57
N LEU A 377 25.46 -30.27 36.56
CA LEU A 377 25.05 -30.43 35.16
C LEU A 377 24.97 -31.90 34.72
N ILE A 378 25.88 -32.76 35.19
CA ILE A 378 25.85 -34.20 34.91
C ILE A 378 24.65 -34.85 35.60
N ALA A 379 24.40 -34.54 36.88
CA ALA A 379 23.29 -35.07 37.65
C ALA A 379 21.93 -34.69 37.04
N ASP A 380 21.81 -33.46 36.56
CA ASP A 380 20.59 -32.94 35.94
C ASP A 380 20.40 -33.39 34.48
N GLY A 381 21.35 -34.13 33.90
CA GLY A 381 21.33 -34.56 32.51
C GLY A 381 21.59 -33.44 31.49
N PHE A 382 22.22 -32.34 31.91
CA PHE A 382 22.56 -31.17 31.08
C PHE A 382 24.04 -31.12 30.66
N ALA A 383 24.79 -32.21 30.80
CA ALA A 383 26.13 -32.40 30.25
C ALA A 383 26.27 -33.78 29.59
N ARG A 384 27.04 -33.85 28.50
CA ARG A 384 27.31 -35.11 27.77
C ARG A 384 28.65 -35.10 27.06
N ALA A 385 29.17 -36.27 26.73
CA ALA A 385 30.40 -36.40 25.96
C ALA A 385 30.08 -36.61 24.46
N GLY A 386 30.88 -35.97 23.60
CA GLY A 386 30.98 -36.36 22.20
C GLY A 386 31.76 -37.67 22.05
N LYS A 387 32.17 -37.99 20.81
CA LYS A 387 33.09 -39.11 20.58
C LYS A 387 34.43 -38.80 21.24
N VAL A 388 34.86 -39.66 22.17
CA VAL A 388 36.16 -39.59 22.84
C VAL A 388 37.02 -40.72 22.31
N ASP A 389 38.23 -40.41 21.84
CA ASP A 389 39.17 -41.42 21.37
C ASP A 389 39.97 -42.05 22.53
N ALA A 390 40.75 -43.09 22.23
CA ALA A 390 41.56 -43.81 23.22
C ALA A 390 42.65 -42.95 23.89
N SER A 391 42.96 -41.77 23.34
CA SER A 391 43.91 -40.81 23.92
C SER A 391 43.26 -39.81 24.88
N GLY A 392 41.93 -39.85 25.03
CA GLY A 392 41.17 -38.94 25.87
C GLY A 392 40.82 -37.63 25.17
N LYS A 393 40.99 -37.56 23.85
CA LYS A 393 40.61 -36.39 23.05
C LYS A 393 39.14 -36.53 22.64
N GLY A 394 38.36 -35.52 23.01
CA GLY A 394 36.94 -35.44 22.70
C GLY A 394 36.35 -34.11 23.15
N THR A 395 35.09 -33.87 22.82
CA THR A 395 34.38 -32.64 23.23
C THR A 395 33.38 -32.95 24.32
N ILE A 396 33.41 -32.17 25.40
CA ILE A 396 32.37 -32.19 26.42
C ILE A 396 31.36 -31.09 26.08
N TRP A 397 30.09 -31.47 26.00
CA TRP A 397 28.97 -30.58 25.68
C TRP A 397 28.13 -30.33 26.92
N TYR A 398 27.58 -29.12 27.05
CA TYR A 398 26.64 -28.80 28.12
C TYR A 398 25.55 -27.82 27.66
N LEU A 399 24.45 -27.77 28.40
CA LEU A 399 23.39 -26.81 28.18
C LEU A 399 23.65 -25.52 28.98
N GLY A 400 23.85 -24.41 28.27
CA GLY A 400 24.12 -23.10 28.86
C GLY A 400 22.98 -22.60 29.76
N ARG A 401 23.28 -21.65 30.65
CA ARG A 401 22.30 -21.09 31.62
C ARG A 401 21.01 -20.60 30.95
N ALA A 402 21.13 -19.88 29.82
CA ALA A 402 19.98 -19.34 29.11
C ALA A 402 19.06 -20.43 28.54
N ALA A 403 19.65 -21.53 28.04
CA ALA A 403 18.88 -22.65 27.51
C ALA A 403 18.24 -23.49 28.63
N ARG A 404 18.91 -23.66 29.78
CA ARG A 404 18.32 -24.30 30.96
C ARG A 404 17.15 -23.51 31.54
N LYS A 405 17.25 -22.17 31.61
CA LYS A 405 16.12 -21.31 31.98
C LYS A 405 14.90 -21.53 31.09
N LYS A 406 15.11 -21.74 29.78
CA LYS A 406 14.03 -22.06 28.83
C LYS A 406 13.40 -23.44 29.03
N VAL A 407 14.15 -24.40 29.58
CA VAL A 407 13.60 -25.68 30.02
C VAL A 407 12.73 -25.48 31.27
N GLU A 408 13.19 -24.67 32.23
CA GLU A 408 12.43 -24.34 33.45
C GLU A 408 11.14 -23.57 33.15
N THR A 409 11.15 -22.64 32.19
CA THR A 409 9.97 -21.86 31.79
C THR A 409 9.01 -22.60 30.85
N GLY A 410 9.33 -23.83 30.45
CA GLY A 410 8.50 -24.63 29.55
C GLY A 410 8.59 -24.25 28.06
N GLU A 411 9.49 -23.33 27.68
CA GLU A 411 9.76 -23.02 26.27
C GLU A 411 10.47 -24.18 25.53
N PHE A 412 11.23 -24.98 26.27
CA PHE A 412 11.89 -26.19 25.79
C PHE A 412 11.37 -27.42 26.55
N ALA A 413 10.98 -28.48 25.85
CA ALA A 413 10.58 -29.74 26.46
C ALA A 413 11.77 -30.68 26.55
N VAL A 414 11.84 -31.39 27.68
CA VAL A 414 12.62 -32.61 27.80
C VAL A 414 11.74 -33.76 27.30
N THR A 415 12.10 -34.34 26.16
CA THR A 415 11.33 -35.42 25.50
C THR A 415 11.82 -36.82 25.87
N GLY A 416 12.94 -36.91 26.57
CA GLY A 416 13.53 -38.18 27.02
C GLY A 416 14.98 -38.03 27.46
N LEU A 417 15.67 -39.16 27.57
CA LEU A 417 17.11 -39.23 27.79
C LEU A 417 17.78 -39.90 26.57
N ASP A 418 18.97 -39.44 26.20
CA ASP A 418 19.78 -40.10 25.18
C ASP A 418 20.51 -41.34 25.74
N ALA A 419 21.21 -42.08 24.87
CA ALA A 419 21.92 -43.31 25.26
C ALA A 419 23.02 -43.09 26.32
N GLN A 420 23.45 -41.84 26.56
CA GLN A 420 24.42 -41.48 27.60
C GLN A 420 23.74 -40.95 28.87
N GLY A 421 22.41 -40.91 28.92
CA GLY A 421 21.64 -40.39 30.05
C GLY A 421 21.51 -38.87 30.09
N ALA A 422 21.83 -38.15 29.01
CA ALA A 422 21.61 -36.71 28.91
C ALA A 422 20.21 -36.41 28.36
N LYS A 423 19.60 -35.31 28.81
CA LYS A 423 18.26 -34.90 28.40
C LYS A 423 18.20 -34.62 26.90
N VAL A 424 17.23 -35.22 26.22
CA VAL A 424 16.85 -34.85 24.86
C VAL A 424 15.93 -33.64 24.97
N VAL A 425 16.43 -32.48 24.58
CA VAL A 425 15.70 -31.22 24.69
C VAL A 425 15.26 -30.77 23.29
N SER A 426 13.96 -30.60 23.11
CA SER A 426 13.36 -30.06 21.89
C SER A 426 12.67 -28.73 22.20
N VAL A 427 12.47 -27.92 21.16
CA VAL A 427 11.60 -26.76 21.28
C VAL A 427 10.17 -27.29 21.46
N VAL A 428 9.48 -26.90 22.54
CA VAL A 428 8.02 -27.15 22.61
C VAL A 428 7.44 -26.29 21.51
N SER A 429 6.73 -26.89 20.55
CA SER A 429 6.10 -26.17 19.44
C SER A 429 5.39 -24.95 20.00
N ALA A 430 6.00 -23.79 19.80
CA ALA A 430 5.41 -22.54 20.20
C ALA A 430 4.10 -22.40 19.41
N ALA A 431 3.06 -21.87 20.04
CA ALA A 431 2.21 -20.93 19.31
C ALA A 431 3.18 -20.03 18.53
N ALA A 432 3.17 -20.15 17.19
CA ALA A 432 4.31 -19.79 16.35
C ALA A 432 4.86 -18.42 16.77
N LYS A 433 6.12 -18.39 17.25
CA LYS A 433 6.75 -17.15 17.71
C LYS A 433 6.59 -16.13 16.59
N THR A 434 5.99 -14.99 16.90
CA THR A 434 5.85 -13.89 15.95
C THR A 434 7.08 -13.01 16.02
N PHE A 435 7.45 -12.46 14.87
CA PHE A 435 8.60 -11.59 14.69
C PHE A 435 8.14 -10.30 14.02
N PRO A 436 8.76 -9.16 14.36
CA PRO A 436 8.66 -7.99 13.50
C PRO A 436 9.31 -8.30 12.14
N ALA A 437 8.66 -7.85 11.06
CA ALA A 437 9.27 -7.88 9.74
C ALA A 437 10.57 -7.06 9.73
N LYS A 438 11.59 -7.55 9.03
CA LYS A 438 12.85 -6.83 8.84
C LYS A 438 12.74 -5.81 7.72
N THR A 439 13.71 -4.89 7.65
CA THR A 439 13.75 -3.82 6.64
C THR A 439 14.32 -4.27 5.29
N VAL A 440 14.74 -5.53 5.17
CA VAL A 440 15.10 -6.14 3.88
C VAL A 440 14.27 -7.39 3.73
N TRP A 441 13.49 -7.45 2.65
CA TRP A 441 12.66 -8.58 2.32
C TRP A 441 13.29 -9.35 1.17
N ASN A 442 13.58 -10.63 1.41
CA ASN A 442 14.15 -11.51 0.41
C ASN A 442 13.37 -12.82 0.43
N ARG A 443 12.30 -12.87 -0.35
CA ARG A 443 11.44 -14.03 -0.52
C ARG A 443 11.24 -14.33 -1.99
N ALA A 444 11.33 -15.59 -2.38
CA ALA A 444 11.02 -16.05 -3.72
C ALA A 444 9.59 -15.64 -4.14
N ARG A 445 8.63 -15.60 -3.19
CA ARG A 445 7.25 -15.17 -3.44
C ARG A 445 7.12 -13.69 -3.85
N HIS A 446 8.11 -12.86 -3.57
CA HIS A 446 8.10 -11.44 -3.97
C HIS A 446 8.51 -11.22 -5.43
N HIS A 447 8.86 -12.27 -6.17
CA HIS A 447 9.30 -12.16 -7.56
C HIS A 447 8.22 -11.57 -8.48
N ALA A 448 8.48 -10.40 -9.07
CA ALA A 448 7.50 -9.64 -9.85
C ALA A 448 7.03 -10.34 -11.14
N GLY A 449 7.91 -11.05 -11.84
CA GLY A 449 7.54 -11.79 -13.06
C GLY A 449 6.59 -12.98 -12.79
N TRP A 450 6.98 -13.90 -11.91
CA TRP A 450 6.18 -15.10 -11.61
C TRP A 450 4.88 -14.80 -10.86
N HIS A 451 4.92 -13.87 -9.90
CA HIS A 451 3.78 -13.61 -9.00
C HIS A 451 3.06 -12.28 -9.28
N GLY A 452 3.55 -11.51 -10.25
CA GLY A 452 2.84 -10.40 -10.89
C GLY A 452 2.42 -10.80 -12.30
N THR A 453 3.33 -10.77 -13.28
CA THR A 453 3.03 -10.91 -14.71
C THR A 453 2.31 -12.21 -15.07
N ASN A 454 2.87 -13.35 -14.67
CA ASN A 454 2.28 -14.66 -15.01
C ASN A 454 0.90 -14.85 -14.36
N LEU A 455 0.74 -14.37 -13.12
CA LEU A 455 -0.52 -14.44 -12.40
C LEU A 455 -1.60 -13.55 -13.05
N VAL A 456 -1.26 -12.32 -13.41
CA VAL A 456 -2.17 -11.42 -14.15
C VAL A 456 -2.58 -12.05 -15.49
N SER A 457 -1.61 -12.58 -16.24
CA SER A 457 -1.88 -13.24 -17.53
C SER A 457 -2.85 -14.43 -17.38
N ALA A 458 -2.67 -15.25 -16.34
CA ALA A 458 -3.57 -16.38 -16.06
C ALA A 458 -4.99 -15.92 -15.73
N LEU A 459 -5.14 -14.90 -14.89
CA LEU A 459 -6.44 -14.34 -14.50
C LEU A 459 -7.18 -13.71 -15.69
N LEU A 460 -6.45 -13.14 -16.64
CA LEU A 460 -7.02 -12.37 -17.75
C LEU A 460 -7.11 -13.14 -19.07
N GLY A 461 -6.99 -14.47 -19.06
CA GLY A 461 -7.07 -15.27 -20.30
C GLY A 461 -5.95 -14.99 -21.30
N GLY A 462 -4.76 -14.62 -20.82
CA GLY A 462 -3.58 -14.32 -21.64
C GLY A 462 -3.39 -12.84 -21.99
N ARG A 463 -4.30 -11.94 -21.58
CA ARG A 463 -4.07 -10.48 -21.71
C ARG A 463 -2.82 -10.08 -20.92
N GLN A 464 -2.04 -9.17 -21.50
CA GLN A 464 -0.80 -8.70 -20.90
C GLN A 464 -1.01 -7.37 -20.16
N PHE A 465 -0.38 -7.25 -19.00
CA PHE A 465 -0.20 -5.97 -18.32
C PHE A 465 1.28 -5.83 -17.97
N PRO A 466 1.94 -4.74 -18.38
CA PRO A 466 3.35 -4.54 -18.10
C PRO A 466 3.56 -4.19 -16.62
N PHE A 467 4.60 -4.78 -16.02
CA PHE A 467 5.12 -4.45 -14.69
C PHE A 467 4.10 -4.47 -13.52
N PRO A 468 3.20 -5.47 -13.39
CA PRO A 468 2.37 -5.58 -12.20
C PRO A 468 3.21 -5.92 -10.97
N LYS A 469 2.81 -5.40 -9.81
CA LYS A 469 3.36 -5.81 -8.51
C LYS A 469 3.13 -7.30 -8.24
N SER A 470 4.08 -7.92 -7.54
CA SER A 470 3.86 -9.26 -6.98
C SER A 470 2.72 -9.22 -5.99
N LEU A 471 1.73 -10.12 -6.15
CA LEU A 471 0.61 -10.23 -5.22
C LEU A 471 1.07 -10.45 -3.78
N TYR A 472 2.07 -11.30 -3.57
CA TYR A 472 2.52 -11.67 -2.22
C TYR A 472 3.37 -10.57 -1.57
N ALA A 473 4.02 -9.71 -2.35
CA ALA A 473 4.71 -8.53 -1.80
C ALA A 473 3.70 -7.52 -1.24
N VAL A 474 2.60 -7.28 -1.97
CA VAL A 474 1.51 -6.41 -1.51
C VAL A 474 0.78 -7.03 -0.32
N GLU A 475 0.51 -8.35 -0.35
CA GLU A 475 -0.10 -9.09 0.77
C GLU A 475 0.74 -8.97 2.05
N ASP A 476 2.06 -9.16 1.97
CA ASP A 476 2.95 -9.03 3.13
C ASP A 476 3.01 -7.58 3.64
N ALA A 477 3.04 -6.59 2.75
CA ALA A 477 3.02 -5.17 3.11
C ALA A 477 1.71 -4.78 3.84
N LEU A 478 0.57 -5.21 3.32
CA LEU A 478 -0.72 -4.99 3.95
C LEU A 478 -0.84 -5.79 5.26
N ARG A 479 -0.28 -7.00 5.34
CA ARG A 479 -0.27 -7.76 6.61
C ARG A 479 0.46 -6.99 7.70
N ILE A 480 1.59 -6.36 7.36
CA ILE A 480 2.35 -5.54 8.32
C ILE A 480 1.55 -4.31 8.76
N ALA A 481 0.82 -3.66 7.86
CA ALA A 481 0.07 -2.45 8.18
C ALA A 481 -1.26 -2.71 8.90
N VAL A 482 -2.02 -3.73 8.48
CA VAL A 482 -3.42 -3.95 8.91
C VAL A 482 -3.71 -5.40 9.32
N GLY A 483 -2.68 -6.21 9.60
CA GLY A 483 -2.85 -7.60 10.04
C GLY A 483 -3.70 -7.76 11.30
N ALA A 484 -3.62 -6.80 12.24
CA ALA A 484 -4.48 -6.78 13.43
C ALA A 484 -5.89 -6.18 13.18
N LYS A 485 -6.08 -5.45 12.07
CA LYS A 485 -7.31 -4.71 11.77
C LYS A 485 -8.16 -5.46 10.74
N LYS A 486 -8.95 -6.42 11.22
CA LYS A 486 -9.76 -7.29 10.35
C LYS A 486 -10.90 -6.60 9.59
N GLY A 487 -11.29 -5.39 9.99
CA GLY A 487 -12.29 -4.57 9.30
C GLY A 487 -11.70 -3.33 8.62
N ALA A 488 -10.39 -3.30 8.38
CA ALA A 488 -9.69 -2.11 7.87
C ALA A 488 -10.20 -1.64 6.49
N VAL A 489 -10.22 -0.32 6.28
CA VAL A 489 -10.40 0.29 4.96
C VAL A 489 -9.03 0.57 4.34
N VAL A 490 -8.76 -0.05 3.20
CA VAL A 490 -7.51 0.10 2.44
C VAL A 490 -7.79 0.87 1.14
N VAL A 491 -7.06 1.96 0.90
CA VAL A 491 -7.18 2.75 -0.34
C VAL A 491 -5.90 2.62 -1.18
N ASP A 492 -6.07 2.47 -2.49
CA ASP A 492 -4.98 2.50 -3.46
C ASP A 492 -5.38 3.33 -4.66
N PHE A 493 -4.82 4.54 -4.76
CA PHE A 493 -5.14 5.49 -5.83
C PHE A 493 -4.15 5.47 -7.00
N PHE A 494 -3.30 4.44 -7.06
CA PHE A 494 -2.41 4.13 -8.19
C PHE A 494 -2.53 2.64 -8.55
N SER A 495 -3.76 2.12 -8.58
CA SER A 495 -3.93 0.67 -8.46
C SER A 495 -3.48 -0.13 -9.68
N GLY A 496 -3.43 0.51 -10.86
CA GLY A 496 -3.02 -0.11 -12.10
C GLY A 496 -3.80 -1.40 -12.31
N SER A 497 -3.14 -2.55 -12.24
CA SER A 497 -3.81 -3.85 -12.42
C SER A 497 -4.82 -4.24 -11.34
N GLY A 498 -4.87 -3.59 -10.16
CA GLY A 498 -5.78 -3.96 -9.06
C GLY A 498 -5.21 -5.00 -8.10
N THR A 499 -3.89 -5.02 -7.90
CA THR A 499 -3.22 -5.99 -7.01
C THR A 499 -3.59 -5.80 -5.55
N THR A 500 -3.80 -4.56 -5.09
CA THR A 500 -4.15 -4.25 -3.70
C THR A 500 -5.49 -4.86 -3.30
N ALA A 501 -6.54 -4.71 -4.12
CA ALA A 501 -7.84 -5.35 -3.85
C ALA A 501 -7.70 -6.87 -3.73
N HIS A 502 -6.95 -7.50 -4.62
CA HIS A 502 -6.69 -8.94 -4.59
C HIS A 502 -5.91 -9.37 -3.33
N ALA A 503 -4.91 -8.59 -2.89
CA ALA A 503 -4.17 -8.87 -1.65
C ALA A 503 -5.07 -8.76 -0.41
N VAL A 504 -5.98 -7.78 -0.36
CA VAL A 504 -6.96 -7.64 0.73
C VAL A 504 -7.88 -8.87 0.81
N MET A 505 -8.40 -9.34 -0.33
CA MET A 505 -9.24 -10.55 -0.39
C MET A 505 -8.50 -11.79 0.16
N ARG A 506 -7.19 -11.90 -0.13
CA ARG A 506 -6.35 -12.97 0.42
C ARG A 506 -6.21 -12.89 1.93
N LEU A 507 -5.96 -11.70 2.48
CA LEU A 507 -5.91 -11.52 3.93
C LEU A 507 -7.25 -11.88 4.59
N ASN A 508 -8.37 -11.41 4.04
CA ASN A 508 -9.71 -11.75 4.55
C ASN A 508 -9.97 -13.25 4.54
N ARG A 509 -9.54 -13.98 3.50
CA ARG A 509 -9.64 -15.44 3.48
C ARG A 509 -8.79 -16.09 4.57
N GLN A 510 -7.55 -15.63 4.75
CA GLN A 510 -6.59 -16.22 5.69
C GLN A 510 -7.03 -16.07 7.16
N ASP A 511 -7.66 -14.96 7.52
CA ASP A 511 -7.99 -14.63 8.90
C ASP A 511 -9.48 -14.40 9.18
N ALA A 512 -10.35 -14.74 8.23
CA ALA A 512 -11.79 -14.50 8.26
C ALA A 512 -12.15 -13.02 8.51
N GLY A 513 -11.33 -12.10 7.99
CA GLY A 513 -11.58 -10.66 8.02
C GLY A 513 -12.64 -10.19 7.03
N SER A 514 -12.97 -8.90 7.14
CA SER A 514 -13.93 -8.17 6.31
C SER A 514 -13.34 -6.82 5.88
N ARG A 515 -12.02 -6.76 5.64
CA ARG A 515 -11.33 -5.55 5.19
C ARG A 515 -11.87 -5.12 3.84
N GLN A 516 -12.05 -3.82 3.66
CA GLN A 516 -12.50 -3.22 2.42
C GLN A 516 -11.31 -2.69 1.62
N ALA A 517 -11.39 -2.77 0.28
CA ALA A 517 -10.41 -2.15 -0.60
C ALA A 517 -11.12 -1.16 -1.52
N ILE A 518 -10.65 0.08 -1.58
CA ILE A 518 -11.10 1.10 -2.54
C ILE A 518 -9.91 1.41 -3.44
N VAL A 519 -9.99 0.93 -4.68
CA VAL A 519 -8.91 1.06 -5.66
C VAL A 519 -9.31 2.02 -6.77
N VAL A 520 -8.43 2.96 -7.09
CA VAL A 520 -8.64 3.96 -8.15
C VAL A 520 -7.60 3.75 -9.25
N THR A 521 -8.07 3.77 -10.48
CA THR A 521 -7.21 3.85 -11.67
C THR A 521 -7.95 4.58 -12.78
N ASN A 522 -7.21 5.34 -13.59
CA ASN A 522 -7.75 5.88 -14.83
C ASN A 522 -8.01 4.75 -15.86
N ASN A 523 -8.71 5.08 -16.94
CA ASN A 523 -8.93 4.17 -18.07
C ASN A 523 -8.00 4.48 -19.25
N GLU A 524 -6.74 4.82 -18.98
CA GLU A 524 -5.82 5.20 -20.05
C GLU A 524 -5.49 4.01 -20.96
N VAL A 525 -5.37 4.29 -22.26
CA VAL A 525 -4.97 3.33 -23.29
C VAL A 525 -3.48 3.46 -23.54
N ALA A 526 -2.76 2.34 -23.70
CA ALA A 526 -1.31 2.38 -23.96
C ALA A 526 -0.97 3.13 -25.26
N ALA A 527 0.13 3.89 -25.31
CA ALA A 527 0.49 4.77 -26.43
C ALA A 527 0.51 4.07 -27.81
N ALA A 528 1.01 2.83 -27.89
CA ALA A 528 1.00 2.06 -29.13
C ALA A 528 -0.43 1.74 -29.61
N GLU A 529 -1.32 1.41 -28.68
CA GLU A 529 -2.73 1.13 -28.96
C GLU A 529 -3.47 2.42 -29.32
N GLN A 530 -3.19 3.55 -28.65
CA GLN A 530 -3.74 4.86 -29.01
C GLN A 530 -3.45 5.20 -30.48
N ASN A 531 -2.22 4.98 -30.96
CA ASN A 531 -1.86 5.22 -32.36
C ASN A 531 -2.66 4.34 -33.34
N SER A 532 -2.91 3.08 -32.97
CA SER A 532 -3.72 2.14 -33.76
C SER A 532 -5.19 2.58 -33.82
N LEU A 533 -5.76 2.92 -32.67
CA LEU A 533 -7.16 3.33 -32.54
C LEU A 533 -7.42 4.68 -33.23
N THR A 534 -6.51 5.65 -33.07
CA THR A 534 -6.58 6.95 -33.76
C THR A 534 -6.62 6.75 -35.27
N LYS A 535 -5.76 5.89 -35.85
CA LYS A 535 -5.77 5.57 -37.29
C LYS A 535 -7.08 4.93 -37.76
N ARG A 536 -7.83 4.29 -36.85
CA ARG A 536 -9.16 3.71 -37.10
C ARG A 536 -10.29 4.74 -36.88
N GLY A 537 -9.97 6.00 -36.63
CA GLY A 537 -10.94 7.08 -36.40
C GLY A 537 -11.52 7.12 -34.99
N LEU A 538 -10.98 6.33 -34.06
CA LEU A 538 -11.41 6.31 -32.65
C LEU A 538 -10.60 7.31 -31.82
N ARG A 539 -11.20 7.81 -30.74
CA ARG A 539 -10.57 8.73 -29.77
C ARG A 539 -11.12 8.49 -28.35
N PRO A 540 -10.50 9.04 -27.30
CA PRO A 540 -11.02 8.94 -25.93
C PRO A 540 -12.50 9.33 -25.84
N GLY A 541 -13.27 8.57 -25.07
CA GLY A 541 -14.73 8.68 -24.95
C GLY A 541 -15.52 7.78 -25.90
N ASP A 542 -14.92 7.25 -26.97
CA ASP A 542 -15.60 6.27 -27.81
C ASP A 542 -15.67 4.90 -27.10
N PRO A 543 -16.81 4.17 -27.11
CA PRO A 543 -16.94 2.90 -26.40
C PRO A 543 -15.87 1.85 -26.74
N LYS A 544 -15.46 1.78 -28.01
CA LYS A 544 -14.38 0.88 -28.44
C LYS A 544 -13.02 1.32 -27.93
N TRP A 545 -12.77 2.63 -27.81
CA TRP A 545 -11.52 3.14 -27.21
C TRP A 545 -11.46 2.78 -25.73
N GLU A 546 -12.52 3.08 -24.98
CA GLU A 546 -12.59 2.83 -23.54
C GLU A 546 -12.43 1.34 -23.20
N SER A 547 -12.90 0.43 -24.07
CA SER A 547 -12.73 -1.01 -23.87
C SER A 547 -11.29 -1.51 -23.85
N HIS A 548 -10.33 -0.70 -24.34
CA HIS A 548 -8.90 -0.98 -24.30
C HIS A 548 -8.16 -0.27 -23.16
N GLY A 549 -8.86 0.55 -22.37
CA GLY A 549 -8.28 1.27 -21.25
C GLY A 549 -7.95 0.36 -20.07
N ILE A 550 -7.03 0.76 -19.20
CA ILE A 550 -6.54 -0.10 -18.10
C ILE A 550 -7.65 -0.56 -17.17
N CYS A 551 -8.53 0.36 -16.75
CA CYS A 551 -9.57 0.06 -15.79
C CYS A 551 -10.52 -1.02 -16.33
N ASP A 552 -11.00 -0.85 -17.56
CA ASP A 552 -11.96 -1.76 -18.18
C ASP A 552 -11.31 -3.03 -18.76
N PHE A 553 -10.10 -2.94 -19.29
CA PHE A 553 -9.42 -4.07 -19.95
C PHE A 553 -8.67 -4.97 -18.97
N VAL A 554 -8.21 -4.44 -17.82
CA VAL A 554 -7.31 -5.12 -16.89
C VAL A 554 -7.84 -5.13 -15.46
N THR A 555 -8.11 -3.97 -14.86
CA THR A 555 -8.37 -3.85 -13.41
C THR A 555 -9.68 -4.50 -13.00
N LYS A 556 -10.82 -4.07 -13.59
CA LYS A 556 -12.13 -4.67 -13.30
C LYS A 556 -12.14 -6.16 -13.64
N PRO A 557 -11.64 -6.61 -14.81
CA PRO A 557 -11.60 -8.03 -15.12
C PRO A 557 -10.70 -8.85 -14.18
N ARG A 558 -9.55 -8.33 -13.71
CA ARG A 558 -8.70 -9.03 -12.72
C ARG A 558 -9.42 -9.19 -11.39
N VAL A 559 -10.05 -8.12 -10.90
CA VAL A 559 -10.79 -8.13 -9.63
C VAL A 559 -11.96 -9.11 -9.72
N ALA A 560 -12.73 -9.06 -10.81
CA ALA A 560 -13.79 -10.03 -11.08
C ALA A 560 -13.26 -11.47 -11.16
N ALA A 561 -12.15 -11.70 -11.86
CA ALA A 561 -11.55 -13.02 -12.01
C ALA A 561 -11.01 -13.59 -10.68
N ALA A 562 -10.41 -12.74 -9.84
CA ALA A 562 -9.98 -13.16 -8.51
C ALA A 562 -11.18 -13.59 -7.65
N ILE A 563 -12.28 -12.82 -7.68
CA ILE A 563 -13.48 -13.16 -6.90
C ILE A 563 -14.17 -14.39 -7.46
N THR A 564 -14.34 -14.50 -8.78
CA THR A 564 -15.14 -15.57 -9.42
C THR A 564 -14.35 -16.85 -9.68
N GLY A 565 -13.03 -16.79 -9.78
CA GLY A 565 -12.19 -17.88 -10.27
C GLY A 565 -12.28 -18.11 -11.79
N MET A 566 -12.90 -17.19 -12.53
CA MET A 566 -13.11 -17.28 -13.98
C MET A 566 -12.39 -16.16 -14.74
N THR A 567 -11.82 -16.47 -15.91
CA THR A 567 -11.25 -15.48 -16.81
C THR A 567 -12.36 -14.60 -17.41
N PRO A 568 -12.01 -13.46 -18.04
CA PRO A 568 -13.01 -12.62 -18.71
C PRO A 568 -13.75 -13.33 -19.85
N ASP A 569 -13.17 -14.42 -20.37
CA ASP A 569 -13.75 -15.23 -21.45
C ASP A 569 -14.62 -16.39 -20.91
N GLY A 570 -14.73 -16.54 -19.59
CA GLY A 570 -15.58 -17.53 -18.90
C GLY A 570 -14.90 -18.87 -18.57
N ASP A 571 -13.60 -19.01 -18.86
CA ASP A 571 -12.84 -20.22 -18.51
C ASP A 571 -12.41 -20.22 -17.04
N LEU A 572 -12.25 -21.39 -16.43
CA LEU A 572 -11.65 -21.48 -15.10
C LEU A 572 -10.19 -20.99 -15.13
N VAL A 573 -9.85 -20.12 -14.18
CA VAL A 573 -8.48 -19.64 -14.03
C VAL A 573 -7.58 -20.80 -13.59
N LYS A 574 -6.49 -21.01 -14.32
CA LYS A 574 -5.56 -22.12 -14.09
C LYS A 574 -4.53 -21.78 -13.01
N GLY A 575 -4.18 -22.79 -12.22
CA GLY A 575 -3.13 -22.73 -11.21
C GLY A 575 -3.66 -22.50 -9.80
N ASP A 576 -2.73 -22.48 -8.85
CA ASP A 576 -3.02 -22.38 -7.43
C ASP A 576 -2.41 -21.11 -6.84
N TYR A 577 -3.08 -20.54 -5.85
CA TYR A 577 -2.41 -19.71 -4.87
C TYR A 577 -1.42 -20.55 -4.06
N LYS A 578 -0.32 -19.92 -3.64
CA LYS A 578 0.83 -20.59 -3.02
C LYS A 578 1.27 -19.86 -1.75
N PHE A 579 2.21 -20.47 -1.03
CA PHE A 579 2.89 -19.95 0.16
C PHE A 579 2.06 -19.98 1.44
N THR A 580 1.35 -18.90 1.78
CA THR A 580 0.67 -18.75 3.08
C THR A 580 -0.46 -19.76 3.25
N ASP A 581 -1.27 -19.92 2.21
CA ASP A 581 -2.37 -20.87 2.09
C ASP A 581 -2.48 -21.31 0.62
N VAL A 582 -2.60 -22.62 0.40
CA VAL A 582 -2.57 -23.23 -0.94
C VAL A 582 -3.97 -23.70 -1.32
N PHE A 583 -4.51 -23.15 -2.41
CA PHE A 583 -5.80 -23.54 -2.97
C PHE A 583 -5.91 -23.11 -4.45
N PRO A 584 -6.77 -23.77 -5.25
CA PRO A 584 -6.99 -23.41 -6.65
C PRO A 584 -7.45 -21.95 -6.81
N ILE A 585 -6.92 -21.24 -7.81
CA ILE A 585 -7.40 -19.88 -8.12
C ILE A 585 -8.86 -19.92 -8.60
N SER A 586 -9.27 -21.02 -9.24
CA SER A 586 -10.63 -21.26 -9.71
C SER A 586 -11.69 -21.33 -8.61
N ASP A 587 -11.32 -21.54 -7.34
CA ASP A 587 -12.28 -21.47 -6.23
C ASP A 587 -12.79 -20.02 -6.02
N GLY A 588 -11.95 -19.04 -6.36
CA GLY A 588 -12.18 -17.61 -6.15
C GLY A 588 -12.24 -17.21 -4.68
N PHE A 589 -12.84 -16.05 -4.42
CA PHE A 589 -13.06 -15.51 -3.06
C PHE A 589 -14.54 -15.26 -2.79
N HIS A 590 -14.95 -15.47 -1.54
CA HIS A 590 -16.27 -15.08 -1.04
C HIS A 590 -16.24 -13.61 -0.64
N GLU A 591 -16.22 -12.74 -1.66
CA GLU A 591 -16.10 -11.29 -1.52
C GLU A 591 -17.07 -10.60 -2.47
N ASN A 592 -17.38 -9.34 -2.18
CA ASN A 592 -18.22 -8.48 -3.01
C ASN A 592 -17.36 -7.42 -3.68
N ALA A 593 -17.68 -7.04 -4.91
CA ALA A 593 -17.06 -5.89 -5.56
C ALA A 593 -18.04 -5.10 -6.44
N GLU A 594 -17.90 -3.78 -6.44
CA GLU A 594 -18.61 -2.89 -7.34
C GLU A 594 -17.63 -2.04 -8.16
N PHE A 595 -17.93 -1.90 -9.45
CA PHE A 595 -17.13 -1.17 -10.41
C PHE A 595 -17.82 0.14 -10.75
N LEU A 596 -17.22 1.25 -10.34
CA LEU A 596 -17.78 2.59 -10.47
C LEU A 596 -16.96 3.44 -11.46
N THR A 597 -17.61 4.36 -12.14
CA THR A 597 -16.96 5.42 -12.92
C THR A 597 -17.34 6.77 -12.36
N LEU A 598 -16.36 7.65 -12.15
CA LEU A 598 -16.58 9.01 -11.67
C LEU A 598 -17.16 9.88 -12.77
N THR A 599 -18.25 10.58 -12.45
CA THR A 599 -18.91 11.56 -13.32
C THR A 599 -18.82 12.96 -12.71
N TYR A 600 -19.12 13.98 -13.52
CA TYR A 600 -18.93 15.39 -13.16
C TYR A 600 -20.25 16.15 -13.32
N GLU A 601 -20.92 16.38 -12.20
CA GLU A 601 -22.28 16.88 -12.17
C GLU A 601 -22.37 18.41 -12.16
N ALA A 602 -23.56 18.92 -12.49
CA ALA A 602 -23.85 20.35 -12.33
C ALA A 602 -24.32 20.61 -10.89
N PRO A 603 -23.75 21.61 -10.19
CA PRO A 603 -24.12 21.90 -8.80
C PRO A 603 -25.61 22.16 -8.62
N LEU A 604 -26.21 22.98 -9.51
CA LEU A 604 -27.64 23.28 -9.47
C LEU A 604 -28.53 22.05 -9.68
N ARG A 605 -28.08 21.06 -10.45
CA ARG A 605 -28.83 19.82 -10.67
C ARG A 605 -28.73 18.88 -9.48
N VAL A 606 -27.56 18.84 -8.83
CA VAL A 606 -27.38 18.11 -7.56
C VAL A 606 -28.23 18.74 -6.46
N ALA A 607 -28.13 20.06 -6.26
CA ALA A 607 -28.87 20.80 -5.24
C ALA A 607 -30.40 20.64 -5.37
N SER A 608 -30.91 20.46 -6.60
CA SER A 608 -32.33 20.25 -6.88
C SER A 608 -32.74 18.78 -6.94
N ASN A 609 -31.93 17.86 -6.39
CA ASN A 609 -32.20 16.41 -6.33
C ASN A 609 -32.35 15.73 -7.70
N ARG A 610 -31.90 16.37 -8.80
CA ARG A 610 -32.04 15.84 -10.17
C ARG A 610 -30.96 14.84 -10.57
N GLU A 611 -29.91 14.72 -9.77
CA GLU A 611 -28.77 13.80 -9.98
C GLU A 611 -28.61 12.83 -8.79
N PHE A 612 -29.69 12.53 -8.05
CA PHE A 612 -29.64 11.65 -6.88
C PHE A 612 -28.99 10.30 -7.20
N GLU A 613 -29.36 9.68 -8.31
CA GLU A 613 -28.80 8.40 -8.76
C GLU A 613 -27.26 8.43 -8.87
N LYS A 614 -26.67 9.58 -9.21
CA LYS A 614 -25.21 9.77 -9.30
C LYS A 614 -24.58 10.04 -7.93
N VAL A 615 -25.34 10.55 -6.97
CA VAL A 615 -24.91 10.79 -5.59
C VAL A 615 -25.09 9.54 -4.72
N ALA A 616 -26.08 8.71 -5.01
CA ALA A 616 -26.45 7.52 -4.25
C ALA A 616 -25.25 6.58 -3.93
N PRO A 617 -24.35 6.26 -4.88
CA PRO A 617 -23.20 5.42 -4.57
C PRO A 617 -22.23 6.07 -3.59
N LEU A 618 -22.14 7.40 -3.53
CA LEU A 618 -21.31 8.10 -2.54
C LEU A 618 -21.88 7.95 -1.12
N LEU A 619 -23.21 7.96 -0.99
CA LEU A 619 -23.88 7.79 0.31
C LEU A 619 -23.67 6.37 0.84
N TRP A 620 -23.86 5.40 -0.04
CA TRP A 620 -23.59 4.00 0.25
C TRP A 620 -22.12 3.74 0.58
N LEU A 621 -21.18 4.36 -0.15
CA LEU A 621 -19.75 4.30 0.16
C LEU A 621 -19.47 4.87 1.55
N ARG A 622 -20.00 6.06 1.86
CA ARG A 622 -19.84 6.73 3.17
C ARG A 622 -20.44 5.91 4.33
N ALA A 623 -21.49 5.14 4.06
CA ALA A 623 -22.13 4.26 5.02
C ALA A 623 -21.43 2.88 5.16
N GLY A 624 -20.29 2.67 4.51
CA GLY A 624 -19.48 1.45 4.66
C GLY A 624 -19.66 0.42 3.54
N SER A 625 -20.38 0.75 2.46
CA SER A 625 -20.49 -0.07 1.24
C SER A 625 -21.01 -1.49 1.46
N ARG A 626 -22.03 -1.63 2.30
CA ARG A 626 -22.64 -2.92 2.67
C ARG A 626 -24.12 -2.93 2.30
N GLY A 627 -24.64 -4.13 2.01
CA GLY A 627 -26.06 -4.32 1.73
C GLY A 627 -26.56 -3.54 0.52
N ARG A 628 -27.86 -3.25 0.53
CA ARG A 628 -28.58 -2.59 -0.54
C ARG A 628 -28.18 -1.11 -0.66
N ARG A 629 -27.99 -0.64 -1.90
CA ARG A 629 -27.90 0.79 -2.19
C ARG A 629 -29.28 1.39 -2.44
N ILE A 630 -29.55 2.54 -1.84
CA ILE A 630 -30.74 3.38 -2.10
C ILE A 630 -30.46 4.19 -3.37
N ASP A 631 -30.93 3.72 -4.52
CA ASP A 631 -30.77 4.39 -5.82
C ASP A 631 -31.91 5.38 -6.15
N ASP A 632 -33.04 5.31 -5.44
CA ASP A 632 -34.22 6.16 -5.66
C ASP A 632 -34.86 6.58 -4.33
N VAL A 633 -35.24 7.86 -4.25
CA VAL A 633 -35.96 8.46 -3.12
C VAL A 633 -37.24 9.18 -3.57
N SER A 634 -37.76 8.86 -4.76
CA SER A 634 -39.00 9.44 -5.30
C SER A 634 -40.22 9.26 -4.41
N LYS A 635 -40.21 8.25 -3.53
CA LYS A 635 -41.25 7.98 -2.53
C LYS A 635 -41.14 8.85 -1.26
N GLY A 636 -40.11 9.67 -1.15
CA GLY A 636 -39.88 10.57 -0.03
C GLY A 636 -38.84 10.08 0.96
N TRP A 637 -38.68 8.77 1.18
CA TRP A 637 -37.58 8.22 2.01
C TRP A 637 -37.36 6.73 1.73
N ASP A 638 -36.21 6.22 2.19
CA ASP A 638 -35.89 4.79 2.19
C ASP A 638 -34.86 4.47 3.30
N VAL A 639 -34.88 3.24 3.83
CA VAL A 639 -33.93 2.73 4.83
C VAL A 639 -33.33 1.42 4.31
N ALA A 640 -32.01 1.40 4.15
CA ALA A 640 -31.22 0.24 3.80
C ALA A 640 -30.57 -0.36 5.05
N ASP A 641 -29.70 -1.35 4.85
CA ASP A 641 -29.10 -2.15 5.92
C ASP A 641 -28.32 -1.31 6.92
N VAL A 642 -27.53 -0.35 6.42
CA VAL A 642 -26.58 0.44 7.24
C VAL A 642 -26.84 1.95 7.21
N TYR A 643 -27.80 2.42 6.40
CA TYR A 643 -28.13 3.83 6.29
C TYR A 643 -29.55 4.10 5.80
N GLY A 644 -30.08 5.28 6.13
CA GLY A 644 -31.34 5.79 5.60
C GLY A 644 -31.17 7.11 4.84
N VAL A 645 -32.11 7.40 3.94
CA VAL A 645 -32.21 8.69 3.25
C VAL A 645 -33.65 9.19 3.34
N ILE A 646 -33.83 10.45 3.73
CA ILE A 646 -35.13 11.13 3.73
C ILE A 646 -35.07 12.40 2.87
N ALA A 647 -35.91 12.44 1.85
CA ALA A 647 -36.11 13.51 0.88
C ALA A 647 -37.39 14.31 1.10
N ASP A 648 -38.40 13.72 1.75
CA ASP A 648 -39.69 14.32 2.08
C ASP A 648 -39.87 14.27 3.60
N LEU A 649 -39.71 15.43 4.25
CA LEU A 649 -39.76 15.55 5.70
C LEU A 649 -41.17 15.44 6.28
N ASP A 650 -42.22 15.52 5.46
CA ASP A 650 -43.59 15.22 5.91
C ASP A 650 -43.73 13.73 6.29
N GLN A 651 -42.77 12.89 5.87
CA GLN A 651 -42.69 11.47 6.20
C GLN A 651 -41.64 11.16 7.29
N ALA A 652 -41.29 12.13 8.13
CA ALA A 652 -40.32 11.95 9.21
C ALA A 652 -40.68 10.82 10.18
N GLU A 653 -41.93 10.74 10.64
CA GLU A 653 -42.36 9.73 11.62
C GLU A 653 -42.17 8.28 11.14
N PRO A 654 -42.66 7.87 9.96
CA PRO A 654 -42.43 6.50 9.48
C PRO A 654 -40.95 6.21 9.16
N PHE A 655 -40.18 7.21 8.68
CA PHE A 655 -38.74 7.06 8.48
C PHE A 655 -37.99 6.79 9.79
N LEU A 656 -38.23 7.63 10.81
CA LEU A 656 -37.58 7.50 12.13
C LEU A 656 -37.92 6.15 12.78
N LYS A 657 -39.17 5.70 12.64
CA LYS A 657 -39.57 4.37 13.09
C LYS A 657 -38.79 3.26 12.39
N ALA A 658 -38.65 3.33 11.07
CA ALA A 658 -37.90 2.33 10.30
C ALA A 658 -36.40 2.33 10.65
N VAL A 659 -35.81 3.49 10.90
CA VAL A 659 -34.43 3.60 11.40
C VAL A 659 -34.29 2.98 12.78
N ALA A 660 -35.21 3.26 13.71
CA ALA A 660 -35.18 2.72 15.06
C ALA A 660 -35.46 1.21 15.16
N GLU A 661 -36.07 0.61 14.13
CA GLU A 661 -36.29 -0.84 14.04
C GLU A 661 -35.05 -1.60 13.56
N ASN A 662 -34.01 -0.91 13.08
CA ASN A 662 -32.77 -1.51 12.58
C ASN A 662 -31.53 -0.94 13.30
N ASP A 663 -31.01 -1.68 14.29
CA ASP A 663 -29.82 -1.31 15.07
C ASP A 663 -28.52 -1.24 14.24
N ASP A 664 -28.49 -1.78 13.02
CA ASP A 664 -27.31 -1.72 12.14
C ASP A 664 -27.23 -0.40 11.34
N VAL A 665 -28.27 0.44 11.35
CA VAL A 665 -28.26 1.74 10.69
C VAL A 665 -27.29 2.67 11.42
N ALA A 666 -26.18 3.02 10.78
CA ALA A 666 -25.18 3.91 11.34
C ALA A 666 -25.32 5.36 10.88
N MET A 667 -26.10 5.63 9.84
CA MET A 667 -26.15 6.95 9.19
C MET A 667 -27.53 7.29 8.63
N ALA A 668 -27.93 8.55 8.76
CA ALA A 668 -29.15 9.10 8.15
C ALA A 668 -28.82 10.33 7.31
N PHE A 669 -29.10 10.28 6.00
CA PHE A 669 -28.96 11.42 5.11
C PHE A 669 -30.28 12.18 4.99
N ILE A 670 -30.27 13.44 5.37
CA ILE A 670 -31.45 14.30 5.44
C ILE A 670 -31.34 15.36 4.36
N VAL A 671 -32.31 15.40 3.44
CA VAL A 671 -32.39 16.40 2.38
C VAL A 671 -33.24 17.56 2.88
N THR A 672 -32.58 18.63 3.31
CA THR A 672 -33.21 19.89 3.69
C THR A 672 -32.19 21.02 3.66
N ASP A 673 -32.65 22.23 3.37
CA ASP A 673 -31.93 23.49 3.53
C ASP A 673 -32.36 24.27 4.79
N GLU A 674 -33.36 23.77 5.52
CA GLU A 674 -33.87 24.41 6.74
C GLU A 674 -33.21 23.88 8.02
N ASP A 675 -32.54 24.76 8.75
CA ASP A 675 -31.86 24.43 10.00
C ASP A 675 -32.77 23.80 11.05
N ARG A 676 -33.96 24.38 11.25
CA ARG A 676 -34.91 23.93 12.27
C ARG A 676 -35.41 22.51 12.00
N LEU A 677 -35.70 22.20 10.73
CA LEU A 677 -36.17 20.88 10.35
C LEU A 677 -35.06 19.84 10.50
N PHE A 678 -33.82 20.20 10.13
CA PHE A 678 -32.67 19.34 10.36
C PHE A 678 -32.45 19.05 11.85
N GLU A 679 -32.41 20.09 12.70
CA GLU A 679 -32.25 19.94 14.15
C GLU A 679 -33.36 19.07 14.77
N SER A 680 -34.61 19.24 14.32
CA SER A 680 -35.74 18.41 14.76
C SER A 680 -35.56 16.93 14.41
N MET A 681 -35.05 16.63 13.22
CA MET A 681 -34.74 15.26 12.80
C MET A 681 -33.60 14.66 13.62
N VAL A 682 -32.53 15.44 13.84
CA VAL A 682 -31.37 15.03 14.64
C VAL A 682 -31.79 14.65 16.06
N ALA A 683 -32.65 15.46 16.70
CA ALA A 683 -33.12 15.21 18.05
C ALA A 683 -33.99 13.94 18.20
N ALA A 684 -34.54 13.43 17.09
CA ALA A 684 -35.42 12.27 17.08
C ALA A 684 -34.73 10.98 16.58
N LEU A 685 -33.52 11.08 16.03
CA LEU A 685 -32.72 9.93 15.61
C LEU A 685 -32.11 9.20 16.82
N PRO A 686 -31.89 7.87 16.73
CA PRO A 686 -31.13 7.16 17.75
C PRO A 686 -29.71 7.71 17.91
N ASP A 687 -29.18 7.72 19.14
CA ASP A 687 -27.87 8.32 19.47
C ASP A 687 -26.68 7.76 18.66
N HIS A 688 -26.79 6.52 18.17
CA HIS A 688 -25.73 5.86 17.40
C HIS A 688 -25.75 6.21 15.90
N VAL A 689 -26.81 6.88 15.41
CA VAL A 689 -26.98 7.22 13.99
C VAL A 689 -26.35 8.59 13.71
N GLU A 690 -25.37 8.65 12.82
CA GLU A 690 -24.77 9.91 12.36
C GLU A 690 -25.74 10.65 11.41
N PRO A 691 -26.25 11.84 11.76
CA PRO A 691 -27.08 12.63 10.85
C PRO A 691 -26.21 13.43 9.87
N VAL A 692 -26.56 13.42 8.58
CA VAL A 692 -25.85 14.14 7.53
C VAL A 692 -26.83 14.98 6.71
N ARG A 693 -26.65 16.30 6.70
CA ARG A 693 -27.40 17.18 5.79
C ARG A 693 -26.84 17.05 4.38
N LEU A 694 -27.57 16.36 3.49
CA LEU A 694 -27.00 15.79 2.28
C LEU A 694 -26.36 16.82 1.34
N TYR A 695 -27.16 17.70 0.71
CA TYR A 695 -26.65 18.56 -0.37
C TYR A 695 -25.76 19.68 0.13
N GLU A 696 -26.03 20.22 1.32
CA GLU A 696 -25.13 21.22 1.91
C GLU A 696 -23.76 20.60 2.20
N ALA A 697 -23.70 19.44 2.86
CA ALA A 697 -22.43 18.78 3.17
C ALA A 697 -21.68 18.38 1.90
N TYR A 698 -22.40 17.89 0.88
CA TYR A 698 -21.83 17.56 -0.41
C TYR A 698 -21.24 18.79 -1.11
N LEU A 699 -22.05 19.83 -1.37
CA LEU A 699 -21.63 21.01 -2.13
C LEU A 699 -20.50 21.75 -1.41
N ARG A 700 -20.64 21.97 -0.10
CA ARG A 700 -19.65 22.67 0.73
C ARG A 700 -18.32 21.92 0.77
N ASN A 701 -18.33 20.59 0.85
CA ASN A 701 -17.08 19.82 0.80
C ASN A 701 -16.32 20.12 -0.50
N PHE A 702 -16.98 20.04 -1.65
CA PHE A 702 -16.31 20.21 -2.94
C PHE A 702 -15.93 21.67 -3.26
N GLU A 703 -16.70 22.66 -2.79
CA GLU A 703 -16.32 24.07 -2.87
C GLU A 703 -15.07 24.38 -2.03
N ILE A 704 -14.99 23.85 -0.79
CA ILE A 704 -13.83 24.04 0.09
C ILE A 704 -12.59 23.39 -0.52
N GLU A 705 -12.70 22.17 -1.04
CA GLU A 705 -11.55 21.47 -1.64
C GLU A 705 -11.04 22.17 -2.91
N ALA A 706 -11.93 22.76 -3.72
CA ALA A 706 -11.53 23.59 -4.85
C ALA A 706 -10.75 24.83 -4.39
N GLY A 707 -11.22 25.50 -3.32
CA GLY A 707 -10.53 26.64 -2.73
C GLY A 707 -9.16 26.28 -2.13
N ARG A 708 -9.01 25.09 -1.55
CA ARG A 708 -7.74 24.60 -0.98
C ARG A 708 -6.70 24.27 -2.05
N GLY A 709 -7.11 23.73 -3.20
CA GLY A 709 -6.22 23.48 -4.35
C GLY A 709 -5.56 24.75 -4.94
N THR A 710 -5.99 25.94 -4.53
CA THR A 710 -5.41 27.23 -4.96
C THR A 710 -4.31 27.77 -4.04
N ARG A 711 -4.09 27.17 -2.86
CA ARG A 711 -3.05 27.55 -1.88
C ARG A 711 -1.88 26.59 -1.92
#